data_AF-E9FCN6-F1
#
_entry.id   AF-E9FCN6-F1
#
_cell.length_a   1.000
_cell.length_b   1.000
_cell.length_c   1.000
_cell.angle_alpha   90.00
_cell.angle_beta   90.00
_cell.angle_gamma   90.00
#
_symmetry.space_group_name_H-M   'P 1'
#
loop_
_entity.id
_entity.type
_entity.pdbx_description
1 polymer ?
#
loop_
_entity_poly.entity_id
_entity_poly.type
_entity_poly.pdbx_seq_one_letter_code
_entity_poly.pdbx_strand_id
1 'polypeptide(L)'
;MEEASFRYVGEAIEQSNVRLGVLMQAPELTLAGLDRKLFSGAAKAGARFVKFLRKLLQKRLQQEPADGIKDIFSFLQQCKDAQTGEGLGAMEISTETATFIVAGSDTTSTTMASLAHYLVWSPRCYKRAVEEVRARFSCADEITFGAKLNSCVFLRACLDEALRITPPGGGPLWREMERGGARIDGEYLPAGCEVGAGIYAMHRSPRNWPNPDSYTPERWLDKETKSAGQPYFPFNIGPRSCVGKPLALAQIMLTFARILWEFDLCRADVGKSWLESSDAEPPEYMLQDHVTGHKEGPTVVHNVLSKLYSGTLSQGKQISGPKWQFPNGQIFDKFVNGRAKSDEWIKKFGNVYRVWGGCSPEIVITTPEDLRIFSSDGEKHGKHSNMGWFLDQLLGRCIGFLQGEEWKQKRQIFYPTFSHDKIAARINLTESAANKFTEDLPFVHSDGYIETGPRKTVSFRVADGFRKFPLDVTASIIYGTMTNAERDDLWTLAEKRLALWPFTILGGPYRFSWGSWFDRKSYSLLNEYTIEWRNYNDRIVETRRASGIKTPVVLIYDAYEAGDITLENLMHSLDEIILTNLDVMVHAITWAIKNIAENKKVQQELGDEIDANWDRLHEYISKSDTYLHRSFMETLRLQPPAVFNIGETSPSVKTFNGILVEPNTMVLVDVLAINVRNPFWGSDSEEFRPSRFENIKPTDLRYNIAIFGFGSRKCPGQYIAAQGIKALLAHLLRRYKIDIVTERKEKTERSAEKSEVIPIADVIVQLTSRDFVELY
;
A
#
# COMPACT_ATOMS: atom_id res chain seq x y z
N MET A 1 -3.65 -18.89 12.76
CA MET A 1 -3.88 -17.45 12.48
C MET A 1 -2.96 -16.53 13.29
N GLU A 2 -2.30 -17.02 14.36
CA GLU A 2 -1.28 -16.29 15.11
C GLU A 2 -0.02 -15.99 14.27
N GLU A 3 0.38 -16.90 13.39
CA GLU A 3 1.42 -16.62 12.39
C GLU A 3 0.86 -15.76 11.24
N ALA A 4 1.37 -14.53 11.10
CA ALA A 4 0.98 -13.59 10.03
C ALA A 4 1.15 -14.18 8.61
N SER A 5 2.04 -15.17 8.46
CA SER A 5 2.32 -15.90 7.23
C SER A 5 1.11 -16.65 6.64
N PHE A 6 0.07 -16.94 7.43
CA PHE A 6 -1.10 -17.73 6.99
C PHE A 6 -2.40 -16.92 6.83
N ARG A 7 -2.37 -15.59 7.00
CA ARG A 7 -3.59 -14.75 6.88
C ARG A 7 -4.18 -14.74 5.46
N TYR A 8 -3.37 -15.02 4.44
CA TYR A 8 -3.82 -15.11 3.05
C TYR A 8 -4.74 -16.31 2.76
N VAL A 9 -4.85 -17.28 3.68
CA VAL A 9 -5.58 -18.54 3.45
C VAL A 9 -7.08 -18.28 3.27
N GLY A 10 -7.67 -17.35 4.01
CA GLY A 10 -9.09 -17.00 3.86
C GLY A 10 -9.41 -16.46 2.47
N GLU A 11 -8.61 -15.50 1.99
CA GLU A 11 -8.71 -14.94 0.63
C GLU A 11 -8.46 -16.02 -0.44
N ALA A 12 -7.51 -16.93 -0.20
CA ALA A 12 -7.23 -18.01 -1.13
C ALA A 12 -8.38 -19.01 -1.26
N ILE A 13 -9.11 -19.28 -0.17
CA ILE A 13 -10.32 -20.12 -0.18
C ILE A 13 -11.43 -19.44 -0.98
N GLU A 14 -11.71 -18.16 -0.69
CA GLU A 14 -12.75 -17.37 -1.36
C GLU A 14 -12.49 -17.25 -2.87
N GLN A 15 -11.27 -16.87 -3.26
CA GLN A 15 -10.86 -16.80 -4.66
C GLN A 15 -10.89 -18.18 -5.36
N SER A 16 -10.60 -19.27 -4.63
CA SER A 16 -10.68 -20.62 -5.20
C SER A 16 -12.12 -21.05 -5.47
N ASN A 17 -13.08 -20.64 -4.62
CA ASN A 17 -14.48 -21.01 -4.74
C ASN A 17 -15.16 -20.45 -6.01
N VAL A 18 -14.66 -19.34 -6.56
CA VAL A 18 -15.14 -18.79 -7.85
C VAL A 18 -14.96 -19.79 -8.99
N ARG A 19 -13.77 -20.41 -9.12
CA ARG A 19 -13.52 -21.44 -10.13
C ARG A 19 -14.33 -22.71 -9.86
N LEU A 20 -14.46 -23.09 -8.58
CA LEU A 20 -15.21 -24.29 -8.22
C LEU A 20 -16.70 -24.16 -8.56
N GLY A 21 -17.30 -22.98 -8.37
CA GLY A 21 -18.71 -22.72 -8.70
C GLY A 21 -19.01 -22.91 -10.17
N VAL A 22 -18.10 -22.47 -11.04
CA VAL A 22 -18.23 -22.68 -12.49
C VAL A 22 -18.04 -24.14 -12.86
N LEU A 23 -17.06 -24.83 -12.26
CA LEU A 23 -16.78 -26.24 -12.54
C LEU A 23 -17.88 -27.20 -12.06
N MET A 24 -18.68 -26.80 -11.08
CA MET A 24 -19.86 -27.58 -10.66
C MET A 24 -20.97 -27.59 -11.73
N GLN A 25 -21.04 -26.54 -12.56
CA GLN A 25 -22.07 -26.40 -13.60
C GLN A 25 -21.57 -26.82 -14.98
N ALA A 26 -20.28 -26.64 -15.24
CA ALA A 26 -19.64 -26.94 -16.53
C ALA A 26 -18.31 -27.70 -16.31
N PRO A 27 -18.36 -28.96 -15.83
CA PRO A 27 -17.17 -29.76 -15.58
C PRO A 27 -16.32 -30.00 -16.85
N GLU A 28 -16.93 -29.94 -18.04
CA GLU A 28 -16.27 -30.02 -19.34
C GLU A 28 -15.22 -28.92 -19.57
N LEU A 29 -15.28 -27.80 -18.84
CA LEU A 29 -14.25 -26.76 -18.91
C LEU A 29 -12.88 -27.23 -18.40
N THR A 30 -12.81 -28.38 -17.72
CA THR A 30 -11.54 -29.01 -17.35
C THR A 30 -10.79 -29.60 -18.56
N LEU A 31 -11.48 -29.85 -19.67
CA LEU A 31 -10.88 -30.35 -20.91
C LEU A 31 -9.85 -29.34 -21.43
N ALA A 32 -8.66 -29.85 -21.77
CA ALA A 32 -7.52 -29.05 -22.21
C ALA A 32 -7.09 -27.91 -21.25
N GLY A 33 -7.52 -27.95 -19.98
CA GLY A 33 -7.21 -26.95 -18.96
C GLY A 33 -7.81 -25.56 -19.23
N LEU A 34 -8.93 -25.50 -19.97
CA LEU A 34 -9.61 -24.26 -20.33
C LEU A 34 -10.05 -23.48 -19.08
N ASP A 35 -10.53 -24.17 -18.06
CA ASP A 35 -10.85 -23.63 -16.73
C ASP A 35 -9.66 -22.90 -16.08
N ARG A 36 -8.44 -23.42 -16.20
CA ARG A 36 -7.23 -22.80 -15.64
C ARG A 36 -6.79 -21.57 -16.42
N LYS A 37 -7.15 -21.49 -17.71
CA LYS A 37 -6.90 -20.31 -18.55
C LYS A 37 -7.92 -19.21 -18.25
N LEU A 38 -9.21 -19.55 -18.22
CA LEU A 38 -10.32 -18.64 -17.94
C LEU A 38 -10.29 -18.11 -16.50
N PHE A 39 -9.91 -18.95 -15.54
CA PHE A 39 -9.88 -18.61 -14.11
C PHE A 39 -8.47 -18.72 -13.52
N SER A 40 -7.48 -18.14 -14.20
CA SER A 40 -6.06 -18.29 -13.81
C SER A 40 -5.73 -17.78 -12.41
N GLY A 41 -6.38 -16.70 -11.95
CA GLY A 41 -6.25 -16.19 -10.58
C GLY A 41 -6.78 -17.16 -9.53
N ALA A 42 -8.00 -17.65 -9.73
CA ALA A 42 -8.65 -18.64 -8.86
C ALA A 42 -7.91 -20.00 -8.86
N ALA A 43 -7.38 -20.43 -10.02
CA ALA A 43 -6.55 -21.63 -10.11
C ALA A 43 -5.24 -21.50 -9.31
N LYS A 44 -4.60 -20.32 -9.34
CA LYS A 44 -3.43 -20.01 -8.50
C LYS A 44 -3.79 -19.94 -7.02
N ALA A 45 -4.96 -19.40 -6.67
CA ALA A 45 -5.46 -19.38 -5.29
C ALA A 45 -5.71 -20.81 -4.76
N GLY A 46 -6.38 -21.66 -5.54
CA GLY A 46 -6.57 -23.08 -5.21
C GLY A 46 -5.24 -23.83 -5.05
N ALA A 47 -4.27 -23.61 -5.94
CA ALA A 47 -2.94 -24.21 -5.81
C ALA A 47 -2.19 -23.76 -4.53
N ARG A 48 -2.33 -22.48 -4.15
CA ARG A 48 -1.78 -21.94 -2.89
C ARG A 48 -2.44 -22.60 -1.67
N PHE A 49 -3.77 -22.74 -1.69
CA PHE A 49 -4.52 -23.40 -0.63
C PHE A 49 -4.13 -24.88 -0.47
N VAL A 50 -4.05 -25.64 -1.57
CA VAL A 50 -3.61 -27.04 -1.55
C VAL A 50 -2.18 -27.17 -1.00
N LYS A 51 -1.28 -26.25 -1.36
CA LYS A 51 0.09 -26.23 -0.82
C LYS A 51 0.11 -25.97 0.69
N PHE A 52 -0.74 -25.08 1.18
CA PHE A 52 -0.93 -24.83 2.62
C PHE A 52 -1.44 -26.08 3.33
N LEU A 53 -2.51 -26.70 2.82
CA LEU A 53 -3.09 -27.92 3.38
C LEU A 53 -2.08 -29.06 3.48
N ARG A 54 -1.32 -29.32 2.40
CA ARG A 54 -0.29 -30.37 2.41
C ARG A 54 0.76 -30.15 3.50
N LYS A 55 1.22 -28.91 3.69
CA LYS A 55 2.16 -28.56 4.76
C LYS A 55 1.56 -28.79 6.14
N LEU A 56 0.30 -28.40 6.34
CA LEU A 56 -0.39 -28.56 7.61
C LEU A 56 -0.61 -30.04 7.96
N LEU A 57 -1.05 -30.83 6.98
CA LEU A 57 -1.24 -32.28 7.10
C LEU A 57 0.08 -33.01 7.36
N GLN A 58 1.15 -32.66 6.63
CA GLN A 58 2.47 -33.26 6.85
C GLN A 58 3.00 -32.97 8.26
N LYS A 59 2.84 -31.72 8.74
CA LYS A 59 3.22 -31.35 10.11
C LYS A 59 2.38 -32.11 11.14
N ARG A 60 1.09 -32.31 10.89
CA ARG A 60 0.20 -33.06 11.79
C ARG A 60 0.53 -34.56 11.83
N LEU A 61 0.82 -35.17 10.68
CA LEU A 61 1.22 -36.58 10.57
C LEU A 61 2.57 -36.89 11.24
N GLN A 62 3.44 -35.89 11.40
CA GLN A 62 4.74 -36.03 12.05
C GLN A 62 4.69 -35.83 13.58
N GLN A 63 3.55 -35.43 14.14
CA GLN A 63 3.37 -35.26 15.57
C GLN A 63 2.70 -36.51 16.15
N GLU A 64 3.28 -37.10 17.19
CA GLU A 64 2.54 -38.09 17.99
C GLU A 64 1.32 -37.41 18.61
N PRO A 65 0.15 -38.08 18.63
CA PRO A 65 -1.02 -37.54 19.30
C PRO A 65 -0.65 -37.34 20.78
N ALA A 66 -0.56 -36.08 21.20
CA ALA A 66 -0.40 -35.76 22.62
C ALA A 66 -1.54 -36.42 23.40
N ASP A 67 -1.21 -37.08 24.51
CA ASP A 67 -2.17 -37.79 25.36
C ASP A 67 -3.41 -36.91 25.61
N GLY A 68 -4.56 -37.38 25.13
CA GLY A 68 -5.86 -36.74 25.34
C GLY A 68 -6.42 -35.83 24.23
N ILE A 69 -5.69 -35.52 23.15
CA ILE A 69 -6.25 -34.73 22.04
C ILE A 69 -7.05 -35.60 21.07
N LYS A 70 -8.38 -35.47 21.11
CA LYS A 70 -9.33 -36.11 20.17
C LYS A 70 -9.84 -35.09 19.15
N ASP A 71 -9.05 -34.77 18.14
CA ASP A 71 -9.50 -33.92 17.02
C ASP A 71 -10.09 -34.74 15.86
N ILE A 72 -10.78 -34.05 14.94
CA ILE A 72 -11.46 -34.67 13.79
C ILE A 72 -10.45 -35.42 12.90
N PHE A 73 -9.21 -34.94 12.79
CA PHE A 73 -8.19 -35.57 11.97
C PHE A 73 -7.75 -36.91 12.56
N SER A 74 -7.48 -36.97 13.86
CA SER A 74 -7.18 -38.21 14.57
C SER A 74 -8.36 -39.20 14.53
N PHE A 75 -9.60 -38.70 14.52
CA PHE A 75 -10.79 -39.54 14.32
C PHE A 75 -10.84 -40.16 12.91
N LEU A 76 -10.60 -39.37 11.86
CA LEU A 76 -10.59 -39.87 10.47
C LEU A 76 -9.49 -40.92 10.24
N GLN A 77 -8.34 -40.80 10.91
CA GLN A 77 -7.26 -41.79 10.85
C GLN A 77 -7.63 -43.15 11.49
N GLN A 78 -8.55 -43.14 12.46
CA GLN A 78 -8.94 -44.33 13.21
C GLN A 78 -10.25 -44.95 12.69
N CYS A 79 -10.97 -44.23 11.83
CA CYS A 79 -12.23 -44.66 11.27
C CYS A 79 -12.02 -45.83 10.30
N LYS A 80 -12.85 -46.86 10.43
CA LYS A 80 -12.89 -48.02 9.53
C LYS A 80 -14.31 -48.20 9.00
N ASP A 81 -14.42 -48.57 7.73
CA ASP A 81 -15.70 -48.96 7.13
C ASP A 81 -16.27 -50.17 7.87
N ALA A 82 -17.56 -50.10 8.22
CA ALA A 82 -18.22 -51.12 9.03
C ALA A 82 -18.46 -52.44 8.29
N GLN A 83 -18.44 -52.44 6.95
CA GLN A 83 -18.68 -53.59 6.09
C GLN A 83 -17.38 -54.19 5.54
N THR A 84 -16.40 -53.35 5.18
CA THR A 84 -15.12 -53.81 4.59
C THR A 84 -13.98 -53.85 5.59
N GLY A 85 -14.07 -53.13 6.72
CA GLY A 85 -13.01 -53.02 7.72
C GLY A 85 -11.82 -52.15 7.29
N GLU A 86 -11.88 -51.53 6.10
CA GLU A 86 -10.84 -50.68 5.55
C GLU A 86 -10.86 -49.27 6.17
N GLY A 87 -9.68 -48.71 6.40
CA GLY A 87 -9.54 -47.32 6.86
C GLY A 87 -9.32 -46.35 5.69
N LEU A 88 -9.49 -45.05 5.95
CA LEU A 88 -9.27 -44.02 4.93
C LEU A 88 -7.78 -43.91 4.55
N GLY A 89 -7.49 -43.88 3.26
CA GLY A 89 -6.16 -43.63 2.72
C GLY A 89 -5.71 -42.18 2.95
N ALA A 90 -4.40 -41.93 2.92
CA ALA A 90 -3.83 -40.60 3.18
C ALA A 90 -4.36 -39.50 2.22
N MET A 91 -4.65 -39.86 0.96
CA MET A 91 -5.24 -38.93 -0.01
C MET A 91 -6.71 -38.62 0.29
N GLU A 92 -7.48 -39.61 0.74
CA GLU A 92 -8.88 -39.44 1.15
C GLU A 92 -8.96 -38.55 2.38
N ILE A 93 -8.16 -38.83 3.40
CA ILE A 93 -8.04 -37.99 4.60
C ILE A 93 -7.66 -36.55 4.22
N SER A 94 -6.69 -36.37 3.31
CA SER A 94 -6.28 -35.04 2.85
C SER A 94 -7.40 -34.30 2.13
N THR A 95 -8.21 -35.01 1.35
CA THR A 95 -9.30 -34.42 0.54
C THR A 95 -10.48 -34.07 1.43
N GLU A 96 -10.88 -34.96 2.34
CA GLU A 96 -11.94 -34.72 3.32
C GLU A 96 -11.57 -33.56 4.26
N THR A 97 -10.31 -33.47 4.70
CA THR A 97 -9.83 -32.35 5.53
C THR A 97 -9.94 -31.01 4.78
N ALA A 98 -9.61 -30.99 3.49
CA ALA A 98 -9.77 -29.80 2.65
C ALA A 98 -11.24 -29.38 2.56
N THR A 99 -12.13 -30.35 2.33
CA THR A 99 -13.58 -30.15 2.26
C THR A 99 -14.12 -29.57 3.58
N PHE A 100 -13.74 -30.12 4.73
CA PHE A 100 -14.19 -29.60 6.04
C PHE A 100 -13.72 -28.17 6.30
N ILE A 101 -12.48 -27.84 5.95
CA ILE A 101 -11.94 -26.48 6.14
C ILE A 101 -12.69 -25.48 5.25
N VAL A 102 -12.87 -25.79 3.97
CA VAL A 102 -13.57 -24.88 3.03
C VAL A 102 -15.03 -24.73 3.43
N ALA A 103 -15.76 -25.85 3.58
CA ALA A 103 -17.18 -25.85 3.90
C ALA A 103 -17.48 -25.18 5.25
N GLY A 104 -16.65 -25.44 6.26
CA GLY A 104 -16.82 -24.91 7.61
C GLY A 104 -16.41 -23.44 7.75
N SER A 105 -15.39 -22.97 7.04
CA SER A 105 -14.90 -21.60 7.21
C SER A 105 -15.78 -20.58 6.49
N ASP A 106 -16.13 -20.86 5.24
CA ASP A 106 -16.78 -19.87 4.38
C ASP A 106 -18.24 -19.63 4.80
N THR A 107 -19.01 -20.71 4.96
CA THR A 107 -20.43 -20.62 5.37
C THR A 107 -20.61 -20.02 6.77
N THR A 108 -19.75 -20.39 7.72
CA THR A 108 -19.78 -19.86 9.09
C THR A 108 -19.49 -18.36 9.11
N SER A 109 -18.47 -17.91 8.38
CA SER A 109 -18.12 -16.48 8.35
C SER A 109 -19.16 -15.63 7.60
N THR A 110 -19.81 -16.16 6.55
CA THR A 110 -20.95 -15.50 5.91
C THR A 110 -22.14 -15.38 6.86
N THR A 111 -22.42 -16.42 7.67
CA THR A 111 -23.45 -16.37 8.71
C THR A 111 -23.13 -15.33 9.79
N MET A 112 -21.87 -15.25 10.21
CA MET A 112 -21.44 -14.23 11.18
C MET A 112 -21.62 -12.82 10.60
N ALA A 113 -21.29 -12.60 9.33
CA ALA A 113 -21.47 -11.30 8.68
C ALA A 113 -22.95 -10.89 8.60
N SER A 114 -23.84 -11.81 8.21
CA SER A 114 -25.27 -11.53 8.15
C SER A 114 -25.86 -11.28 9.55
N LEU A 115 -25.48 -12.06 10.55
CA LEU A 115 -25.90 -11.85 11.94
C LEU A 115 -25.45 -10.48 12.47
N ALA A 116 -24.19 -10.09 12.23
CA ALA A 116 -23.71 -8.76 12.61
C ALA A 116 -24.52 -7.65 11.94
N HIS A 117 -24.75 -7.77 10.62
CA HIS A 117 -25.54 -6.81 9.83
C HIS A 117 -26.94 -6.62 10.41
N TYR A 118 -27.67 -7.71 10.64
CA TYR A 118 -29.05 -7.61 11.14
C TYR A 118 -29.14 -7.11 12.58
N LEU A 119 -28.17 -7.45 13.43
CA LEU A 119 -28.09 -6.89 14.78
C LEU A 119 -27.86 -5.37 14.74
N VAL A 120 -26.84 -4.88 14.04
CA VAL A 120 -26.54 -3.44 14.03
C VAL A 120 -27.62 -2.60 13.37
N TRP A 121 -28.38 -3.17 12.44
CA TRP A 121 -29.53 -2.50 11.82
C TRP A 121 -30.83 -2.58 12.62
N SER A 122 -30.92 -3.47 13.61
CA SER A 122 -32.08 -3.60 14.48
C SER A 122 -31.69 -3.26 15.93
N PRO A 123 -31.73 -1.97 16.33
CA PRO A 123 -31.41 -1.55 17.69
C PRO A 123 -32.22 -2.30 18.76
N ARG A 124 -33.47 -2.66 18.45
CA ARG A 124 -34.34 -3.48 19.31
C ARG A 124 -33.71 -4.83 19.60
N CYS A 125 -33.36 -5.57 18.56
CA CYS A 125 -32.80 -6.91 18.68
C CYS A 125 -31.38 -6.86 19.26
N TYR A 126 -30.56 -5.91 18.83
CA TYR A 126 -29.21 -5.72 19.37
C TYR A 126 -29.22 -5.49 20.88
N LYS A 127 -29.99 -4.52 21.35
CA LYS A 127 -30.08 -4.18 22.78
C LYS A 127 -30.49 -5.40 23.60
N ARG A 128 -31.52 -6.12 23.16
CA ARG A 128 -32.03 -7.30 23.87
C ARG A 128 -31.02 -8.46 23.88
N ALA A 129 -30.27 -8.67 22.79
CA ALA A 129 -29.23 -9.69 22.74
C ALA A 129 -28.04 -9.36 23.65
N VAL A 130 -27.61 -8.08 23.68
CA VAL A 130 -26.56 -7.60 24.59
C VAL A 130 -26.98 -7.75 26.04
N GLU A 131 -28.19 -7.33 26.40
CA GLU A 131 -28.73 -7.46 27.75
C GLU A 131 -28.78 -8.92 28.20
N GLU A 132 -29.25 -9.83 27.33
CA GLU A 132 -29.27 -11.27 27.62
C GLU A 132 -27.86 -11.82 27.89
N VAL A 133 -26.89 -11.49 27.04
CA VAL A 133 -25.50 -11.97 27.16
C VAL A 133 -24.82 -11.40 28.40
N ARG A 134 -24.87 -10.09 28.60
CA ARG A 134 -24.21 -9.42 29.74
C ARG A 134 -24.85 -9.78 31.08
N ALA A 135 -26.15 -10.05 31.12
CA ALA A 135 -26.80 -10.56 32.34
C ALA A 135 -26.46 -12.03 32.63
N ARG A 136 -26.09 -12.83 31.61
CA ARG A 136 -25.80 -14.25 31.77
C ARG A 136 -24.40 -14.52 32.31
N PHE A 137 -23.41 -13.72 31.93
CA PHE A 137 -21.99 -13.98 32.19
C PHE A 137 -21.36 -12.88 33.05
N SER A 138 -20.64 -13.28 34.09
CA SER A 138 -20.01 -12.34 35.04
C SER A 138 -18.65 -11.82 34.53
N CYS A 139 -17.94 -12.65 33.77
CA CYS A 139 -16.71 -12.29 33.09
C CYS A 139 -16.65 -12.98 31.72
N ALA A 140 -15.80 -12.46 30.85
CA ALA A 140 -15.62 -12.95 29.50
C ALA A 140 -15.21 -14.44 29.48
N ASP A 141 -14.37 -14.87 30.42
CA ASP A 141 -13.80 -16.23 30.47
C ASP A 141 -14.82 -17.32 30.86
N GLU A 142 -15.97 -16.94 31.42
CA GLU A 142 -17.09 -17.85 31.61
C GLU A 142 -17.80 -18.22 30.29
N ILE A 143 -17.60 -17.43 29.23
CA ILE A 143 -18.23 -17.63 27.93
C ILE A 143 -17.50 -18.77 27.21
N THR A 144 -17.96 -19.99 27.49
CA THR A 144 -17.42 -21.25 26.95
C THR A 144 -18.54 -22.14 26.42
N PHE A 145 -18.19 -23.21 25.70
CA PHE A 145 -19.16 -24.20 25.28
C PHE A 145 -19.85 -24.84 26.48
N GLY A 146 -21.19 -24.86 26.49
CA GLY A 146 -21.94 -25.54 27.54
C GLY A 146 -23.36 -25.00 27.73
N ALA A 147 -24.03 -25.51 28.77
CA ALA A 147 -25.42 -25.18 29.07
C ALA A 147 -25.65 -23.67 29.25
N LYS A 148 -24.67 -22.94 29.81
CA LYS A 148 -24.76 -21.50 30.06
C LYS A 148 -24.83 -20.70 28.75
N LEU A 149 -23.97 -20.99 27.77
CA LEU A 149 -24.07 -20.39 26.44
C LEU A 149 -25.34 -20.80 25.70
N ASN A 150 -25.74 -22.07 25.80
CA ASN A 150 -26.98 -22.58 25.21
C ASN A 150 -28.25 -21.93 25.78
N SER A 151 -28.13 -21.25 26.93
CA SER A 151 -29.24 -20.56 27.58
C SER A 151 -29.44 -19.11 27.11
N CYS A 152 -28.58 -18.58 26.23
CA CYS A 152 -28.79 -17.33 25.49
C CYS A 152 -29.77 -17.56 24.32
N VAL A 153 -31.04 -17.73 24.67
CA VAL A 153 -32.11 -18.13 23.75
C VAL A 153 -32.45 -17.03 22.74
N PHE A 154 -32.30 -15.76 23.10
CA PHE A 154 -32.57 -14.64 22.20
C PHE A 154 -31.44 -14.40 21.20
N LEU A 155 -30.18 -14.50 21.63
CA LEU A 155 -29.04 -14.51 20.70
C LEU A 155 -29.17 -15.65 19.69
N ARG A 156 -29.61 -16.82 20.15
CA ARG A 156 -29.87 -17.96 19.26
C ARG A 156 -30.99 -17.66 18.26
N ALA A 157 -32.08 -17.05 18.71
CA ALA A 157 -33.18 -16.64 17.86
C ALA A 157 -32.73 -15.60 16.79
N CYS A 158 -31.81 -14.70 17.14
CA CYS A 158 -31.21 -13.76 16.20
C CYS A 158 -30.43 -14.49 15.10
N LEU A 159 -29.62 -15.48 15.49
CA LEU A 159 -28.88 -16.33 14.56
C LEU A 159 -29.82 -17.11 13.62
N ASP A 160 -30.87 -17.74 14.14
CA ASP A 160 -31.80 -18.50 13.33
C ASP A 160 -32.58 -17.60 12.34
N GLU A 161 -32.92 -16.37 12.74
CA GLU A 161 -33.54 -15.39 11.84
C GLU A 161 -32.56 -14.90 10.76
N ALA A 162 -31.30 -14.66 11.10
CA ALA A 162 -30.28 -14.27 10.14
C ALA A 162 -30.03 -15.37 9.09
N LEU A 163 -30.02 -16.64 9.51
CA LEU A 163 -29.92 -17.80 8.63
C LEU A 163 -31.16 -17.99 7.74
N ARG A 164 -32.35 -17.59 8.19
CA ARG A 164 -33.59 -17.64 7.40
C ARG A 164 -33.58 -16.58 6.31
N ILE A 165 -33.24 -15.33 6.64
CA ILE A 165 -33.28 -14.21 5.68
C ILE A 165 -32.11 -14.29 4.70
N THR A 166 -30.91 -14.63 5.21
CA THR A 166 -29.68 -14.71 4.43
C THR A 166 -28.96 -16.04 4.68
N PRO A 167 -29.48 -17.15 4.10
CA PRO A 167 -28.81 -18.44 4.17
C PRO A 167 -27.48 -18.42 3.38
N PRO A 168 -26.35 -18.84 3.98
CA PRO A 168 -25.05 -18.88 3.28
C PRO A 168 -25.02 -19.77 2.03
N GLY A 169 -25.92 -20.75 1.95
CA GLY A 169 -26.22 -21.53 0.74
C GLY A 169 -27.69 -21.36 0.40
N GLY A 170 -28.03 -20.30 -0.33
CA GLY A 170 -29.42 -19.96 -0.67
C GLY A 170 -29.98 -20.74 -1.87
N GLY A 171 -29.11 -21.26 -2.73
CA GLY A 171 -29.47 -21.98 -3.95
C GLY A 171 -29.94 -23.42 -3.73
N PRO A 172 -30.50 -24.06 -4.79
CA PRO A 172 -30.91 -25.44 -4.75
C PRO A 172 -29.72 -26.39 -4.62
N LEU A 173 -29.78 -27.32 -3.66
CA LEU A 173 -28.88 -28.46 -3.61
C LEU A 173 -29.55 -29.64 -4.29
N TRP A 174 -29.10 -29.95 -5.50
CA TRP A 174 -29.70 -30.95 -6.38
C TRP A 174 -29.72 -32.35 -5.76
N ARG A 175 -30.78 -33.10 -6.07
CA ARG A 175 -30.99 -34.51 -5.72
C ARG A 175 -31.51 -35.22 -6.94
N GLU A 176 -30.95 -36.38 -7.23
CA GLU A 176 -31.45 -37.23 -8.31
C GLU A 176 -32.74 -37.94 -7.88
N MET A 177 -33.75 -37.93 -8.75
CA MET A 177 -34.98 -38.69 -8.56
C MET A 177 -34.72 -40.19 -8.65
N GLU A 178 -35.17 -40.93 -7.63
CA GLU A 178 -35.05 -42.39 -7.58
C GLU A 178 -35.87 -43.10 -8.67
N ARG A 179 -35.63 -44.41 -8.83
CA ARG A 179 -36.38 -45.26 -9.76
C ARG A 179 -37.87 -45.20 -9.44
N GLY A 180 -38.68 -44.91 -10.46
CA GLY A 180 -40.13 -44.74 -10.34
C GLY A 180 -40.59 -43.28 -10.40
N GLY A 181 -39.68 -42.30 -10.33
CA GLY A 181 -40.00 -40.87 -10.41
C GLY A 181 -40.85 -40.37 -9.24
N ALA A 182 -41.25 -39.10 -9.29
CA ALA A 182 -42.13 -38.50 -8.28
C ALA A 182 -43.03 -37.44 -8.90
N ARG A 183 -44.22 -37.22 -8.32
CA ARG A 183 -45.06 -36.06 -8.65
C ARG A 183 -44.80 -34.92 -7.68
N ILE A 184 -44.41 -33.76 -8.19
CA ILE A 184 -44.17 -32.54 -7.41
C ILE A 184 -45.01 -31.42 -8.02
N ASP A 185 -45.85 -30.78 -7.21
CA ASP A 185 -46.78 -29.71 -7.64
C ASP A 185 -47.66 -30.11 -8.85
N GLY A 186 -48.09 -31.37 -8.90
CA GLY A 186 -48.90 -31.92 -9.99
C GLY A 186 -48.10 -32.42 -11.19
N GLU A 187 -46.83 -32.06 -11.33
CA GLU A 187 -45.95 -32.46 -12.43
C GLU A 187 -45.20 -33.75 -12.13
N TYR A 188 -45.13 -34.67 -13.10
CA TYR A 188 -44.37 -35.92 -12.95
C TYR A 188 -42.92 -35.74 -13.40
N LEU A 189 -41.99 -35.97 -12.48
CA LEU A 189 -40.55 -35.94 -12.71
C LEU A 189 -40.01 -37.37 -12.83
N PRO A 190 -39.39 -37.74 -13.96
CA PRO A 190 -38.87 -39.09 -14.16
C PRO A 190 -37.62 -39.36 -13.31
N ALA A 191 -37.31 -40.65 -13.12
CA ALA A 191 -36.06 -41.09 -12.51
C ALA A 191 -34.84 -40.51 -13.26
N GLY A 192 -33.78 -40.17 -12.54
CA GLY A 192 -32.57 -39.54 -13.09
C GLY A 192 -32.66 -38.02 -13.28
N CYS A 193 -33.82 -37.40 -13.00
CA CYS A 193 -33.96 -35.94 -13.00
C CYS A 193 -33.36 -35.33 -11.72
N GLU A 194 -32.58 -34.26 -11.85
CA GLU A 194 -32.08 -33.48 -10.72
C GLU A 194 -33.12 -32.47 -10.25
N VAL A 195 -33.47 -32.52 -8.96
CA VAL A 195 -34.45 -31.65 -8.30
C VAL A 195 -33.82 -31.02 -7.07
N GLY A 196 -34.02 -29.72 -6.89
CA GLY A 196 -33.50 -28.99 -5.74
C GLY A 196 -34.55 -28.11 -5.07
N ALA A 197 -34.41 -27.92 -3.77
CA ALA A 197 -35.26 -27.00 -3.00
C ALA A 197 -34.56 -25.64 -2.86
N GLY A 198 -35.18 -24.57 -3.37
CA GLY A 198 -34.67 -23.22 -3.22
C GLY A 198 -34.78 -22.73 -1.78
N ILE A 199 -33.71 -22.86 -0.99
CA ILE A 199 -33.67 -22.52 0.44
C ILE A 199 -34.09 -21.07 0.64
N TYR A 200 -33.45 -20.15 -0.09
CA TYR A 200 -33.73 -18.72 -0.01
C TYR A 200 -35.20 -18.39 -0.31
N ALA A 201 -35.74 -18.92 -1.42
CA ALA A 201 -37.12 -18.69 -1.83
C ALA A 201 -38.13 -19.26 -0.81
N MET A 202 -37.89 -20.46 -0.29
CA MET A 202 -38.80 -21.10 0.67
C MET A 202 -38.78 -20.42 2.04
N HIS A 203 -37.61 -19.94 2.48
CA HIS A 203 -37.43 -19.21 3.75
C HIS A 203 -38.01 -17.80 3.72
N ARG A 204 -38.27 -17.25 2.53
CA ARG A 204 -38.82 -15.92 2.33
C ARG A 204 -40.20 -15.87 1.67
N SER A 205 -40.80 -17.03 1.39
CA SER A 205 -42.13 -17.07 0.81
C SER A 205 -43.17 -16.57 1.83
N PRO A 206 -43.99 -15.56 1.50
CA PRO A 206 -45.09 -15.12 2.35
C PRO A 206 -46.14 -16.22 2.62
N ARG A 207 -46.19 -17.27 1.78
CA ARG A 207 -47.05 -18.45 2.00
C ARG A 207 -46.66 -19.24 3.26
N ASN A 208 -45.38 -19.15 3.63
CA ASN A 208 -44.79 -19.90 4.73
C ASN A 208 -44.50 -19.01 5.94
N TRP A 209 -44.07 -17.76 5.68
CA TRP A 209 -43.55 -16.86 6.69
C TRP A 209 -44.30 -15.52 6.67
N PRO A 210 -45.05 -15.18 7.72
CA PRO A 210 -45.62 -13.84 7.87
C PRO A 210 -44.52 -12.79 7.98
N ASN A 211 -44.65 -11.71 7.21
CA ASN A 211 -43.64 -10.64 7.07
C ASN A 211 -42.23 -11.21 6.84
N PRO A 212 -42.03 -11.94 5.72
CA PRO A 212 -40.84 -12.75 5.51
C PRO A 212 -39.55 -11.92 5.39
N ASP A 213 -39.67 -10.66 4.98
CA ASP A 213 -38.52 -9.79 4.75
C ASP A 213 -38.12 -8.99 6.02
N SER A 214 -38.96 -9.00 7.06
CA SER A 214 -38.68 -8.33 8.32
C SER A 214 -37.80 -9.19 9.23
N TYR A 215 -36.72 -8.62 9.77
CA TYR A 215 -35.88 -9.28 10.77
C TYR A 215 -36.58 -9.36 12.13
N THR A 216 -37.22 -10.51 12.40
CA THR A 216 -38.03 -10.74 13.61
C THR A 216 -37.58 -12.00 14.35
N PRO A 217 -36.50 -11.92 15.17
CA PRO A 217 -36.04 -13.03 16.00
C PRO A 217 -37.11 -13.59 16.95
N GLU A 218 -38.08 -12.78 17.35
CA GLU A 218 -39.15 -13.17 18.27
C GLU A 218 -39.93 -14.40 17.80
N ARG A 219 -40.02 -14.64 16.48
CA ARG A 219 -40.73 -15.80 15.91
C ARG A 219 -40.18 -17.16 16.36
N TRP A 220 -38.93 -17.20 16.82
CA TRP A 220 -38.24 -18.42 17.26
C TRP A 220 -38.46 -18.74 18.74
N LEU A 221 -39.00 -17.79 19.51
CA LEU A 221 -39.19 -17.89 20.96
C LEU A 221 -40.54 -18.51 21.32
N ASP A 222 -41.59 -18.17 20.56
CA ASP A 222 -42.94 -18.66 20.82
C ASP A 222 -43.09 -20.10 20.30
N LYS A 223 -43.64 -20.96 21.16
CA LYS A 223 -43.93 -22.36 20.78
C LYS A 223 -45.13 -22.46 19.83
N GLU A 224 -46.02 -21.45 19.80
CA GLU A 224 -47.19 -21.42 18.92
C GLU A 224 -46.87 -20.92 17.50
N THR A 225 -45.88 -20.02 17.33
CA THR A 225 -45.40 -19.57 16.00
C THR A 225 -44.46 -20.57 15.34
N LYS A 226 -43.93 -21.56 16.07
CA LYS A 226 -43.38 -22.80 15.48
C LYS A 226 -44.52 -23.63 14.92
N SER A 227 -45.25 -23.09 13.95
CA SER A 227 -46.30 -23.83 13.26
C SER A 227 -45.65 -25.07 12.64
N ALA A 228 -46.09 -26.25 13.08
CA ALA A 228 -45.70 -27.51 12.48
C ALA A 228 -45.91 -27.40 10.96
N GLY A 229 -44.84 -27.50 10.17
CA GLY A 229 -44.88 -27.42 8.70
C GLY A 229 -44.19 -26.22 8.06
N GLN A 230 -43.67 -25.24 8.82
CA GLN A 230 -42.88 -24.15 8.23
C GLN A 230 -41.52 -24.66 7.69
N PRO A 231 -41.18 -24.41 6.41
CA PRO A 231 -39.91 -24.81 5.82
C PRO A 231 -38.74 -23.98 6.37
N TYR A 232 -38.02 -24.53 7.33
CA TYR A 232 -36.74 -24.00 7.83
C TYR A 232 -35.65 -25.08 7.84
N PHE A 233 -34.67 -24.93 6.95
CA PHE A 233 -33.61 -25.92 6.75
C PHE A 233 -32.29 -25.30 6.23
N PRO A 234 -31.72 -24.29 6.91
CA PRO A 234 -30.46 -23.67 6.48
C PRO A 234 -29.26 -24.64 6.54
N PHE A 235 -29.43 -25.80 7.18
CA PHE A 235 -28.46 -26.89 7.27
C PHE A 235 -28.92 -28.16 6.51
N ASN A 236 -29.92 -28.07 5.63
CA ASN A 236 -30.64 -29.20 5.03
C ASN A 236 -31.32 -30.13 6.06
N ILE A 237 -32.05 -31.12 5.54
CA ILE A 237 -32.72 -32.18 6.32
C ILE A 237 -32.37 -33.57 5.77
N GLY A 238 -32.68 -34.61 6.55
CA GLY A 238 -32.46 -36.01 6.18
C GLY A 238 -31.01 -36.49 6.28
N PRO A 239 -30.68 -37.64 5.66
CA PRO A 239 -29.36 -38.27 5.75
C PRO A 239 -28.20 -37.42 5.23
N ARG A 240 -28.49 -36.39 4.43
CA ARG A 240 -27.53 -35.43 3.87
C ARG A 240 -27.61 -34.05 4.53
N SER A 241 -28.16 -33.98 5.74
CA SER A 241 -28.09 -32.76 6.57
C SER A 241 -26.63 -32.43 6.92
N CYS A 242 -26.35 -31.15 7.12
CA CYS A 242 -25.00 -30.65 7.33
C CYS A 242 -24.38 -31.26 8.58
N VAL A 243 -23.31 -32.05 8.38
CA VAL A 243 -22.54 -32.70 9.46
C VAL A 243 -21.91 -31.69 10.42
N GLY A 244 -21.56 -30.50 9.92
CA GLY A 244 -20.94 -29.42 10.70
C GLY A 244 -21.92 -28.58 11.53
N LYS A 245 -23.24 -28.83 11.45
CA LYS A 245 -24.27 -28.00 12.10
C LYS A 245 -24.01 -27.76 13.60
N PRO A 246 -23.71 -28.79 14.43
CA PRO A 246 -23.47 -28.55 15.86
C PRO A 246 -22.26 -27.64 16.11
N LEU A 247 -21.17 -27.85 15.36
CA LEU A 247 -19.94 -27.07 15.51
C LEU A 247 -20.13 -25.63 15.05
N ALA A 248 -20.75 -25.41 13.88
CA ALA A 248 -20.99 -24.07 13.34
C ALA A 248 -21.86 -23.23 14.29
N LEU A 249 -22.97 -23.80 14.77
CA LEU A 249 -23.86 -23.11 15.71
C LEU A 249 -23.14 -22.78 17.01
N ALA A 250 -22.36 -23.71 17.56
CA ALA A 250 -21.60 -23.47 18.79
C ALA A 250 -20.56 -22.37 18.59
N GLN A 251 -19.81 -22.39 17.48
CA GLN A 251 -18.80 -21.39 17.14
C GLN A 251 -19.41 -19.99 16.99
N ILE A 252 -20.49 -19.85 16.22
CA ILE A 252 -21.14 -18.55 16.01
C ILE A 252 -21.71 -17.99 17.30
N MET A 253 -22.39 -18.84 18.09
CA MET A 253 -22.92 -18.44 19.40
C MET A 253 -21.82 -17.99 20.34
N LEU A 254 -20.71 -18.73 20.42
CA LEU A 254 -19.57 -18.40 21.26
C LEU A 254 -18.95 -17.06 20.85
N THR A 255 -18.70 -16.88 19.55
CA THR A 255 -18.12 -15.66 19.00
C THR A 255 -19.00 -14.45 19.28
N PHE A 256 -20.31 -14.53 18.99
CA PHE A 256 -21.20 -13.38 19.22
C PHE A 256 -21.47 -13.12 20.70
N ALA A 257 -21.56 -14.15 21.54
CA ALA A 257 -21.66 -13.94 22.98
C ALA A 257 -20.42 -13.20 23.51
N ARG A 258 -19.21 -13.58 23.07
CA ARG A 258 -17.98 -12.88 23.46
C ARG A 258 -17.96 -11.44 22.93
N ILE A 259 -18.29 -11.23 21.65
CA ILE A 259 -18.33 -9.89 21.03
C ILE A 259 -19.32 -8.97 21.74
N LEU A 260 -20.55 -9.42 21.97
CA LEU A 260 -21.60 -8.60 22.62
C LEU A 260 -21.30 -8.34 24.10
N TRP A 261 -20.57 -9.25 24.76
CA TRP A 261 -20.13 -9.06 26.14
C TRP A 261 -19.01 -8.00 26.22
N GLU A 262 -17.97 -8.12 25.38
CA GLU A 262 -16.77 -7.27 25.43
C GLU A 262 -16.91 -5.93 24.71
N PHE A 263 -17.76 -5.84 23.68
CA PHE A 263 -17.84 -4.69 22.79
C PHE A 263 -19.28 -4.22 22.59
N ASP A 264 -19.43 -2.92 22.29
CA ASP A 264 -20.67 -2.38 21.76
C ASP A 264 -20.59 -2.26 20.23
N LEU A 265 -21.39 -3.06 19.51
CA LEU A 265 -21.52 -2.97 18.06
C LEU A 265 -22.44 -1.79 17.70
N CYS A 266 -21.95 -0.90 16.85
CA CYS A 266 -22.74 0.22 16.32
C CYS A 266 -22.80 0.16 14.79
N ARG A 267 -23.92 0.63 14.24
CA ARG A 267 -24.06 0.85 12.80
C ARG A 267 -23.18 2.02 12.39
N ALA A 268 -22.28 1.79 11.44
CA ALA A 268 -21.58 2.89 10.77
C ALA A 268 -22.53 3.53 9.75
N ASP A 269 -22.74 4.84 9.81
CA ASP A 269 -23.60 5.53 8.85
C ASP A 269 -23.00 5.49 7.44
N VAL A 270 -23.79 4.95 6.51
CA VAL A 270 -23.39 4.60 5.13
C VAL A 270 -24.01 5.57 4.12
N GLY A 271 -23.23 6.00 3.14
CA GLY A 271 -23.74 6.62 1.91
C GLY A 271 -24.47 5.60 1.02
N LYS A 272 -25.50 6.06 0.32
CA LYS A 272 -26.59 5.29 -0.33
C LYS A 272 -26.22 4.31 -1.47
N SER A 273 -24.95 4.00 -1.76
CA SER A 273 -24.61 3.47 -3.11
C SER A 273 -24.76 1.95 -3.33
N TRP A 274 -25.09 1.13 -2.33
CA TRP A 274 -25.23 -0.33 -2.50
C TRP A 274 -26.42 -0.95 -1.76
N LEU A 275 -27.18 -0.15 -1.00
CA LEU A 275 -28.20 -0.61 -0.04
C LEU A 275 -29.65 -0.50 -0.56
N GLU A 276 -29.88 0.06 -1.75
CA GLU A 276 -31.22 0.39 -2.26
C GLU A 276 -31.69 -0.62 -3.34
N SER A 277 -31.74 -1.91 -3.03
CA SER A 277 -32.51 -2.87 -3.86
C SER A 277 -33.58 -3.66 -3.11
N SER A 278 -33.76 -3.43 -1.80
CA SER A 278 -34.86 -4.06 -1.06
C SER A 278 -35.57 -3.01 -0.18
N ASP A 279 -36.89 -2.99 -0.25
CA ASP A 279 -37.78 -2.17 0.60
C ASP A 279 -37.89 -2.73 2.04
N ALA A 280 -37.01 -3.67 2.43
CA ALA A 280 -37.06 -4.33 3.73
C ALA A 280 -36.39 -3.48 4.81
N GLU A 281 -36.97 -3.46 6.01
CA GLU A 281 -36.34 -2.91 7.22
C GLU A 281 -36.02 -4.06 8.20
N PRO A 282 -34.75 -4.37 8.44
CA PRO A 282 -33.54 -3.79 7.85
C PRO A 282 -33.27 -4.26 6.40
N PRO A 283 -32.50 -3.50 5.60
CA PRO A 283 -32.17 -3.90 4.23
C PRO A 283 -31.46 -5.24 4.24
N GLU A 284 -31.66 -6.02 3.19
CA GLU A 284 -31.09 -7.35 3.07
C GLU A 284 -29.55 -7.32 3.01
N TYR A 285 -28.91 -8.28 3.70
CA TYR A 285 -27.50 -8.55 3.47
C TYR A 285 -27.32 -9.33 2.15
N MET A 286 -27.03 -8.61 1.07
CA MET A 286 -26.89 -9.17 -0.28
C MET A 286 -25.65 -10.08 -0.38
N LEU A 287 -25.86 -11.31 -0.86
CA LEU A 287 -24.80 -12.25 -1.22
C LEU A 287 -24.70 -12.35 -2.75
N GLN A 288 -23.48 -12.43 -3.30
CA GLN A 288 -23.29 -12.84 -4.70
C GLN A 288 -23.04 -14.35 -4.75
N ASP A 289 -23.58 -15.05 -5.74
CA ASP A 289 -23.46 -16.51 -5.79
C ASP A 289 -22.07 -16.97 -6.26
N HIS A 290 -21.43 -17.84 -5.48
CA HIS A 290 -20.43 -18.82 -5.90
C HIS A 290 -20.86 -20.19 -5.33
N VAL A 291 -19.98 -21.19 -5.13
CA VAL A 291 -20.37 -22.49 -4.48
C VAL A 291 -21.18 -22.31 -3.17
N THR A 292 -21.06 -21.12 -2.57
CA THR A 292 -21.66 -20.53 -1.36
C THR A 292 -21.87 -19.03 -1.66
N GLY A 293 -22.30 -18.18 -0.71
CA GLY A 293 -22.38 -16.73 -0.94
C GLY A 293 -21.06 -15.93 -0.75
N HIS A 294 -20.69 -15.10 -1.72
CA HIS A 294 -19.65 -14.07 -1.66
C HIS A 294 -20.10 -12.91 -0.77
N LYS A 295 -19.19 -12.38 0.05
CA LYS A 295 -19.45 -11.36 1.06
C LYS A 295 -18.59 -10.12 0.83
N GLU A 296 -18.98 -9.25 -0.10
CA GLU A 296 -18.46 -7.87 -0.10
C GLU A 296 -19.25 -7.01 0.89
N GLY A 297 -18.89 -7.10 2.17
CA GLY A 297 -19.37 -6.14 3.15
C GLY A 297 -18.77 -4.75 2.88
N PRO A 298 -19.48 -3.64 3.17
CA PRO A 298 -18.83 -2.34 3.24
C PRO A 298 -17.63 -2.43 4.20
N THR A 299 -16.46 -1.94 3.79
CA THR A 299 -15.36 -1.74 4.73
C THR A 299 -15.86 -0.72 5.74
N VAL A 300 -16.32 -1.18 6.92
CA VAL A 300 -16.92 -0.34 7.97
C VAL A 300 -16.04 0.89 8.23
N VAL A 301 -14.73 0.67 8.26
CA VAL A 301 -13.72 1.73 8.39
C VAL A 301 -13.80 2.75 7.25
N HIS A 302 -13.88 2.34 5.99
CA HIS A 302 -13.96 3.28 4.86
C HIS A 302 -15.19 4.20 4.97
N ASN A 303 -16.34 3.65 5.35
CA ASN A 303 -17.59 4.42 5.42
C ASN A 303 -17.62 5.35 6.64
N VAL A 304 -17.15 4.88 7.80
CA VAL A 304 -16.93 5.72 8.99
C VAL A 304 -15.98 6.86 8.66
N LEU A 305 -14.82 6.56 8.06
CA LEU A 305 -13.84 7.59 7.71
C LEU A 305 -14.39 8.55 6.67
N SER A 306 -15.09 8.07 5.63
CA SER A 306 -15.67 8.93 4.60
C SER A 306 -16.73 9.89 5.14
N LYS A 307 -17.43 9.51 6.21
CA LYS A 307 -18.46 10.35 6.83
C LYS A 307 -17.89 11.31 7.88
N LEU A 308 -16.99 10.82 8.74
CA LEU A 308 -16.39 11.63 9.81
C LEU A 308 -15.31 12.58 9.29
N TYR A 309 -14.59 12.15 8.25
CA TYR A 309 -13.43 12.82 7.69
C TYR A 309 -13.51 12.78 6.17
N SER A 310 -14.56 13.37 5.60
CA SER A 310 -14.70 13.51 4.14
C SER A 310 -13.55 14.32 3.54
N GLY A 311 -13.02 15.28 4.32
CA GLY A 311 -12.08 16.30 3.86
C GLY A 311 -12.75 17.37 2.97
N THR A 312 -14.07 17.33 2.87
CA THR A 312 -14.87 18.18 1.98
C THR A 312 -16.17 18.60 2.63
N LEU A 313 -16.54 19.86 2.45
CA LEU A 313 -17.76 20.46 2.94
C LEU A 313 -19.00 19.90 2.22
N SER A 314 -20.07 19.67 2.97
CA SER A 314 -21.32 19.08 2.46
C SER A 314 -22.08 19.95 1.46
N GLN A 315 -21.80 21.26 1.41
CA GLN A 315 -22.38 22.19 0.45
C GLN A 315 -21.79 22.03 -0.97
N GLY A 316 -20.67 21.33 -1.11
CA GLY A 316 -20.01 21.08 -2.40
C GLY A 316 -20.48 19.80 -3.08
N LYS A 317 -19.96 19.55 -4.29
CA LYS A 317 -20.08 18.25 -4.94
C LYS A 317 -19.38 17.18 -4.09
N GLN A 318 -19.99 16.00 -4.05
CA GLN A 318 -19.42 14.84 -3.37
C GLN A 318 -18.12 14.38 -4.04
N ILE A 319 -17.09 14.15 -3.24
CA ILE A 319 -15.80 13.65 -3.74
C ILE A 319 -15.79 12.13 -3.91
N SER A 320 -15.23 11.66 -5.02
CA SER A 320 -14.97 10.26 -5.33
C SER A 320 -13.53 9.86 -5.00
N GLY A 321 -13.25 8.56 -4.88
CA GLY A 321 -11.90 8.06 -4.68
C GLY A 321 -11.84 6.58 -4.31
N PRO A 322 -10.65 5.98 -4.24
CA PRO A 322 -10.48 4.60 -3.80
C PRO A 322 -11.05 4.37 -2.38
N LYS A 323 -11.53 3.14 -2.16
CA LYS A 323 -11.94 2.67 -0.83
C LYS A 323 -10.71 2.60 0.08
N TRP A 324 -10.89 2.90 1.36
CA TRP A 324 -9.82 2.79 2.36
C TRP A 324 -9.35 1.34 2.47
N GLN A 325 -8.02 1.13 2.47
CA GLN A 325 -7.43 -0.20 2.59
C GLN A 325 -6.72 -0.34 3.94
N PHE A 326 -6.93 -1.48 4.60
CA PHE A 326 -6.23 -1.79 5.85
C PHE A 326 -4.75 -2.09 5.58
N PRO A 327 -3.80 -1.62 6.43
CA PRO A 327 -4.01 -0.89 7.69
C PRO A 327 -3.96 0.64 7.58
N ASN A 328 -3.56 1.20 6.44
CA ASN A 328 -3.08 2.59 6.36
C ASN A 328 -3.52 3.35 5.10
N GLY A 329 -4.66 2.97 4.51
CA GLY A 329 -5.19 3.60 3.32
C GLY A 329 -4.37 3.27 2.08
N GLN A 330 -4.08 4.28 1.28
CA GLN A 330 -3.32 4.19 0.02
C GLN A 330 -1.84 4.60 0.19
N ILE A 331 -1.30 4.65 1.42
CA ILE A 331 0.10 5.07 1.64
C ILE A 331 1.06 4.24 0.78
N PHE A 332 1.01 2.91 0.84
CA PHE A 332 1.90 2.06 0.06
C PHE A 332 1.75 2.32 -1.46
N ASP A 333 0.50 2.36 -1.94
CA ASP A 333 0.17 2.61 -3.34
C ASP A 333 0.70 3.95 -3.85
N LYS A 334 0.63 5.02 -3.05
CA LYS A 334 1.12 6.35 -3.43
C LYS A 334 2.62 6.39 -3.68
N PHE A 335 3.39 5.73 -2.83
CA PHE A 335 4.86 5.79 -2.90
C PHE A 335 5.44 4.73 -3.83
N VAL A 336 4.97 3.49 -3.75
CA VAL A 336 5.56 2.37 -4.49
C VAL A 336 4.91 2.18 -5.86
N ASN A 337 3.58 2.31 -5.95
CA ASN A 337 2.80 2.06 -7.17
C ASN A 337 2.31 3.37 -7.83
N GLY A 338 2.91 4.52 -7.47
CA GLY A 338 2.36 5.84 -7.75
C GLY A 338 2.05 6.08 -9.23
N ARG A 339 2.93 5.65 -10.14
CA ARG A 339 2.77 5.79 -11.60
C ARG A 339 1.51 5.09 -12.12
N ALA A 340 1.35 3.81 -11.78
CA ALA A 340 0.19 3.00 -12.20
C ALA A 340 -1.10 3.56 -11.58
N LYS A 341 -1.06 3.94 -10.30
CA LYS A 341 -2.21 4.46 -9.57
C LYS A 341 -2.63 5.85 -10.01
N SER A 342 -1.70 6.70 -10.41
CA SER A 342 -1.95 8.00 -11.02
C SER A 342 -2.83 7.86 -12.28
N ASP A 343 -2.50 6.91 -13.17
CA ASP A 343 -3.31 6.64 -14.38
C ASP A 343 -4.64 5.92 -14.06
N GLU A 344 -4.63 4.93 -13.18
CA GLU A 344 -5.84 4.20 -12.78
C GLU A 344 -6.88 5.13 -12.13
N TRP A 345 -6.46 5.95 -11.17
CA TRP A 345 -7.37 6.76 -10.36
C TRP A 345 -7.91 7.95 -11.11
N ILE A 346 -7.11 8.61 -11.97
CA ILE A 346 -7.63 9.72 -12.79
C ILE A 346 -8.72 9.22 -13.77
N LYS A 347 -8.53 8.04 -14.39
CA LYS A 347 -9.51 7.42 -15.28
C LYS A 347 -10.80 7.02 -14.55
N LYS A 348 -10.68 6.56 -13.30
CA LYS A 348 -11.80 6.04 -12.52
C LYS A 348 -12.58 7.11 -11.75
N PHE A 349 -11.89 8.14 -11.25
CA PHE A 349 -12.46 9.11 -10.33
C PHE A 349 -12.40 10.56 -10.84
N GLY A 350 -11.82 10.79 -12.02
CA GLY A 350 -11.68 12.11 -12.62
C GLY A 350 -10.47 12.89 -12.10
N ASN A 351 -10.44 14.19 -12.42
CA ASN A 351 -9.27 15.05 -12.19
C ASN A 351 -9.05 15.47 -10.73
N VAL A 352 -10.05 15.29 -9.86
CA VAL A 352 -9.99 15.61 -8.45
C VAL A 352 -10.61 14.46 -7.68
N TYR A 353 -9.84 13.80 -6.82
CA TYR A 353 -10.29 12.62 -6.09
C TYR A 353 -9.63 12.51 -4.73
N ARG A 354 -10.21 11.71 -3.83
CA ARG A 354 -9.71 11.51 -2.47
C ARG A 354 -8.99 10.18 -2.32
N VAL A 355 -7.78 10.21 -1.77
CA VAL A 355 -7.07 9.02 -1.27
C VAL A 355 -7.00 9.06 0.25
N TRP A 356 -6.55 7.97 0.88
CA TRP A 356 -6.40 7.89 2.32
C TRP A 356 -4.93 7.79 2.74
N GLY A 357 -4.47 8.74 3.54
CA GLY A 357 -3.20 8.65 4.26
C GLY A 357 -3.46 8.20 5.69
N GLY A 358 -3.25 6.91 6.01
CA GLY A 358 -3.71 6.37 7.28
C GLY A 358 -5.23 6.45 7.34
N CYS A 359 -5.77 7.10 8.36
CA CYS A 359 -7.21 7.36 8.49
C CYS A 359 -7.61 8.77 8.01
N SER A 360 -6.67 9.58 7.53
CA SER A 360 -6.93 10.96 7.11
C SER A 360 -7.24 11.04 5.62
N PRO A 361 -8.23 11.85 5.21
CA PRO A 361 -8.50 12.11 3.80
C PRO A 361 -7.39 12.99 3.22
N GLU A 362 -7.06 12.71 1.96
CA GLU A 362 -6.08 13.44 1.19
C GLU A 362 -6.67 13.71 -0.21
N ILE A 363 -6.78 14.97 -0.62
CA ILE A 363 -7.38 15.36 -1.89
C ILE A 363 -6.30 15.46 -2.95
N VAL A 364 -6.38 14.67 -4.00
CA VAL A 364 -5.46 14.73 -5.14
C VAL A 364 -6.02 15.66 -6.21
N ILE A 365 -5.21 16.61 -6.66
CA ILE A 365 -5.47 17.47 -7.81
C ILE A 365 -4.50 17.14 -8.95
N THR A 366 -4.98 17.21 -10.18
CA THR A 366 -4.25 16.73 -11.36
C THR A 366 -4.07 17.79 -12.46
N THR A 367 -4.72 18.94 -12.35
CA THR A 367 -4.73 19.97 -13.40
C THR A 367 -3.95 21.25 -12.99
N PRO A 368 -3.34 21.97 -13.96
CA PRO A 368 -2.70 23.26 -13.69
C PRO A 368 -3.64 24.30 -13.08
N GLU A 369 -4.93 24.25 -13.44
CA GLU A 369 -5.93 25.19 -12.95
C GLU A 369 -6.22 24.96 -11.47
N ASP A 370 -6.44 23.71 -11.06
CA ASP A 370 -6.63 23.36 -9.65
C ASP A 370 -5.37 23.68 -8.83
N LEU A 371 -4.19 23.44 -9.40
CA LEU A 371 -2.92 23.79 -8.78
C LEU A 371 -2.75 25.30 -8.57
N ARG A 372 -3.19 26.11 -9.55
CA ARG A 372 -3.21 27.58 -9.45
C ARG A 372 -4.16 28.05 -8.35
N ILE A 373 -5.36 27.46 -8.27
CA ILE A 373 -6.35 27.73 -7.21
C ILE A 373 -5.77 27.39 -5.84
N PHE A 374 -5.17 26.20 -5.72
CA PHE A 374 -4.59 25.74 -4.46
C PHE A 374 -3.44 26.64 -4.01
N SER A 375 -2.52 26.98 -4.91
CA SER A 375 -1.31 27.75 -4.61
C SER A 375 -1.54 29.25 -4.36
N SER A 376 -2.77 29.75 -4.48
CA SER A 376 -3.10 31.17 -4.38
C SER A 376 -2.80 31.80 -3.02
N ASP A 377 -2.81 31.01 -1.94
CA ASP A 377 -2.43 31.42 -0.58
C ASP A 377 -1.32 30.52 0.00
N GLY A 378 -0.43 30.05 -0.88
CA GLY A 378 0.64 29.10 -0.54
C GLY A 378 1.57 29.56 0.59
N GLU A 379 1.67 30.87 0.85
CA GLU A 379 2.40 31.42 2.00
C GLU A 379 1.82 31.00 3.36
N LYS A 380 0.55 30.60 3.40
CA LYS A 380 -0.17 30.16 4.60
C LYS A 380 -0.22 28.63 4.71
N HIS A 381 0.33 27.91 3.74
CA HIS A 381 0.22 26.45 3.71
C HIS A 381 1.01 25.76 4.83
N GLY A 382 0.39 24.72 5.40
CA GLY A 382 1.01 23.75 6.29
C GLY A 382 1.48 22.50 5.55
N LYS A 383 2.32 21.70 6.21
CA LYS A 383 2.63 20.32 5.81
C LYS A 383 2.44 19.43 7.03
N HIS A 384 1.55 18.46 6.94
CA HIS A 384 1.40 17.44 7.98
C HIS A 384 1.68 16.06 7.40
N SER A 385 2.30 15.18 8.18
CA SER A 385 2.54 13.81 7.75
C SER A 385 1.69 12.87 8.60
N ASN A 386 0.74 12.15 8.00
CA ASN A 386 0.01 11.07 8.67
C ASN A 386 0.64 9.69 8.42
N MET A 387 1.97 9.64 8.32
CA MET A 387 2.70 8.40 8.03
C MET A 387 2.90 7.52 9.27
N GLY A 388 2.63 8.06 10.47
CA GLY A 388 2.62 7.32 11.73
C GLY A 388 3.91 7.49 12.55
N TRP A 389 3.92 6.87 13.73
CA TRP A 389 4.94 7.06 14.76
C TRP A 389 6.37 6.76 14.27
N PHE A 390 6.60 5.68 13.53
CA PHE A 390 7.95 5.31 13.08
C PHE A 390 8.60 6.40 12.22
N LEU A 391 7.85 7.01 11.29
CA LEU A 391 8.37 8.14 10.51
C LEU A 391 8.53 9.39 11.37
N ASP A 392 7.64 9.63 12.33
CA ASP A 392 7.72 10.78 13.25
C ASP A 392 9.03 10.74 14.07
N GLN A 393 9.53 9.55 14.43
CA GLN A 393 10.82 9.39 15.11
C GLN A 393 12.07 9.62 14.21
N LEU A 394 11.91 9.62 12.89
CA LEU A 394 13.01 9.89 11.95
C LEU A 394 12.98 11.34 11.46
N LEU A 395 11.78 11.83 11.10
CA LEU A 395 11.59 13.09 10.37
C LEU A 395 10.47 13.96 10.96
N GLY A 396 9.78 13.56 12.02
CA GLY A 396 8.60 14.25 12.53
C GLY A 396 8.81 15.70 12.98
N ARG A 397 10.08 16.08 13.22
CA ARG A 397 10.48 17.43 13.61
C ARG A 397 11.49 18.07 12.65
N CYS A 398 11.65 17.52 11.44
CA CYS A 398 12.51 18.09 10.40
C CYS A 398 11.88 19.36 9.80
N ILE A 399 12.71 20.26 9.27
CA ILE A 399 12.26 21.52 8.67
C ILE A 399 11.21 21.33 7.56
N GLY A 400 11.23 20.21 6.83
CA GLY A 400 10.21 19.88 5.83
C GLY A 400 8.81 19.62 6.37
N PHE A 401 8.67 19.13 7.61
CA PHE A 401 7.39 18.76 8.23
C PHE A 401 6.87 19.79 9.25
N LEU A 402 7.66 20.81 9.58
CA LEU A 402 7.20 21.88 10.46
C LEU A 402 6.14 22.77 9.81
N GLN A 403 5.32 23.41 10.65
CA GLN A 403 4.18 24.22 10.24
C GLN A 403 4.19 25.61 10.88
N GLY A 404 3.38 26.51 10.29
CA GLY A 404 3.08 27.81 10.87
C GLY A 404 4.32 28.64 11.21
N GLU A 405 4.28 29.27 12.39
CA GLU A 405 5.33 30.17 12.84
C GLU A 405 6.63 29.44 13.19
N GLU A 406 6.52 28.22 13.73
CA GLU A 406 7.67 27.37 14.05
C GLU A 406 8.50 27.06 12.80
N TRP A 407 7.84 26.74 11.67
CA TRP A 407 8.53 26.56 10.40
C TRP A 407 9.22 27.85 9.93
N LYS A 408 8.54 29.01 10.01
CA LYS A 408 9.12 30.28 9.56
C LYS A 408 10.38 30.64 10.33
N GLN A 409 10.36 30.47 11.65
CA GLN A 409 11.49 30.74 12.54
C GLN A 409 12.67 29.82 12.19
N LYS A 410 12.46 28.51 12.20
CA LYS A 410 13.56 27.54 11.99
C LYS A 410 14.09 27.56 10.57
N ARG A 411 13.26 27.91 9.58
CA ARG A 411 13.69 28.09 8.19
C ARG A 411 14.84 29.10 8.07
N GLN A 412 14.85 30.16 8.88
CA GLN A 412 15.90 31.18 8.85
C GLN A 412 17.29 30.63 9.22
N ILE A 413 17.34 29.51 9.95
CA ILE A 413 18.59 28.84 10.36
C ILE A 413 19.08 27.91 9.24
N PHE A 414 18.20 27.06 8.71
CA PHE A 414 18.60 26.02 7.75
C PHE A 414 18.74 26.53 6.30
N TYR A 415 17.83 27.40 5.83
CA TYR A 415 17.72 27.73 4.41
C TYR A 415 18.85 28.62 3.83
N PRO A 416 19.49 29.54 4.57
CA PRO A 416 20.54 30.39 3.99
C PRO A 416 21.63 29.59 3.27
N THR A 417 21.97 28.41 3.79
CA THR A 417 22.94 27.46 3.23
C THR A 417 22.58 26.98 1.82
N PHE A 418 21.29 26.95 1.47
CA PHE A 418 20.74 26.41 0.23
C PHE A 418 20.28 27.50 -0.75
N SER A 419 20.52 28.77 -0.45
CA SER A 419 20.23 29.86 -1.39
C SER A 419 21.07 29.72 -2.67
N HIS A 420 20.50 30.16 -3.79
CA HIS A 420 21.15 30.08 -5.10
C HIS A 420 22.59 30.60 -5.07
N ASP A 421 22.81 31.79 -4.50
CA ASP A 421 24.12 32.45 -4.48
C ASP A 421 25.13 31.69 -3.60
N LYS A 422 24.69 31.11 -2.48
CA LYS A 422 25.57 30.31 -1.60
C LYS A 422 25.95 28.99 -2.23
N ILE A 423 25.07 28.37 -3.03
CA ILE A 423 25.38 27.16 -3.78
C ILE A 423 26.29 27.48 -4.97
N ALA A 424 26.01 28.55 -5.71
CA ALA A 424 26.88 29.03 -6.79
C ALA A 424 28.31 29.31 -6.29
N ALA A 425 28.46 29.94 -5.12
CA ALA A 425 29.76 30.19 -4.50
C ALA A 425 30.52 28.92 -4.07
N ARG A 426 29.87 27.75 -4.04
CA ARG A 426 30.46 26.45 -3.67
C ARG A 426 30.67 25.54 -4.88
N ILE A 427 30.59 26.05 -6.10
CA ILE A 427 30.68 25.24 -7.32
C ILE A 427 31.92 24.36 -7.39
N ASN A 428 33.07 24.85 -6.92
CA ASN A 428 34.32 24.09 -6.86
C ASN A 428 34.16 22.77 -6.08
N LEU A 429 33.42 22.77 -4.96
CA LEU A 429 33.21 21.56 -4.17
C LEU A 429 32.40 20.52 -4.95
N THR A 430 31.31 20.97 -5.58
CA THR A 430 30.44 20.08 -6.37
C THR A 430 31.10 19.57 -7.64
N GLU A 431 31.87 20.42 -8.31
CA GLU A 431 32.59 20.08 -9.53
C GLU A 431 33.73 19.11 -9.25
N SER A 432 34.54 19.38 -8.22
CA SER A 432 35.67 18.51 -7.87
C SER A 432 35.20 17.14 -7.37
N ALA A 433 34.08 17.08 -6.65
CA ALA A 433 33.45 15.82 -6.28
C ALA A 433 32.99 15.03 -7.53
N ALA A 434 32.38 15.70 -8.51
CA ALA A 434 31.95 15.06 -9.77
C ALA A 434 33.13 14.57 -10.62
N ASN A 435 34.19 15.38 -10.72
CA ASN A 435 35.42 15.05 -11.42
C ASN A 435 36.05 13.78 -10.82
N LYS A 436 36.28 13.77 -9.51
CA LYS A 436 36.86 12.63 -8.81
C LYS A 436 35.98 11.39 -8.92
N PHE A 437 34.67 11.53 -8.66
CA PHE A 437 33.74 10.41 -8.71
C PHE A 437 33.72 9.72 -10.07
N THR A 438 33.68 10.49 -11.15
CA THR A 438 33.69 9.92 -12.51
C THR A 438 35.04 9.32 -12.91
N GLU A 439 36.13 9.68 -12.22
CA GLU A 439 37.48 9.15 -12.47
C GLU A 439 37.64 7.79 -11.80
N ASP A 440 37.14 7.69 -10.57
CA ASP A 440 37.16 6.48 -9.76
C ASP A 440 36.17 5.41 -10.27
N LEU A 441 35.14 5.82 -11.01
CA LEU A 441 34.01 4.97 -11.43
C LEU A 441 34.42 3.64 -12.10
N PRO A 442 35.40 3.58 -13.03
CA PRO A 442 35.83 2.31 -13.62
C PRO A 442 36.57 1.39 -12.63
N PHE A 443 37.26 1.96 -11.64
CA PHE A 443 38.05 1.20 -10.66
C PHE A 443 37.17 0.57 -9.57
N VAL A 444 36.06 1.23 -9.23
CA VAL A 444 35.06 0.72 -8.26
C VAL A 444 34.34 -0.54 -8.79
N HIS A 445 34.34 -0.75 -10.12
CA HIS A 445 33.69 -1.88 -10.79
C HIS A 445 34.68 -2.80 -11.52
N SER A 446 35.87 -3.00 -10.96
CA SER A 446 36.99 -3.74 -11.56
C SER A 446 36.65 -5.15 -12.09
N ASP A 447 35.66 -5.83 -11.52
CA ASP A 447 35.22 -7.17 -11.96
C ASP A 447 34.53 -7.17 -13.35
N GLY A 448 34.14 -6.00 -13.86
CA GLY A 448 33.52 -5.80 -15.19
C GLY A 448 34.46 -5.20 -16.23
N TYR A 449 35.76 -5.09 -15.94
CA TYR A 449 36.74 -4.47 -16.82
C TYR A 449 37.11 -5.43 -17.97
N ILE A 450 36.68 -5.08 -19.19
CA ILE A 450 37.03 -5.84 -20.39
C ILE A 450 37.87 -4.93 -21.28
N GLU A 451 39.17 -5.21 -21.37
CA GLU A 451 40.06 -4.62 -22.38
C GLU A 451 39.86 -5.35 -23.70
N THR A 452 38.90 -4.89 -24.49
CA THR A 452 38.72 -5.33 -25.89
C THR A 452 39.06 -4.19 -26.84
N GLY A 453 40.35 -4.02 -27.15
CA GLY A 453 40.85 -3.06 -28.16
C GLY A 453 41.42 -1.75 -27.58
N PRO A 454 41.56 -0.69 -28.41
CA PRO A 454 42.25 0.56 -28.01
C PRO A 454 41.47 1.44 -27.02
N ARG A 455 40.25 1.08 -26.62
CA ARG A 455 39.38 1.85 -25.71
C ARG A 455 38.98 1.03 -24.50
N LYS A 456 39.00 1.68 -23.32
CA LYS A 456 38.61 1.07 -22.05
C LYS A 456 37.08 1.02 -21.94
N THR A 457 36.53 -0.15 -21.61
CA THR A 457 35.10 -0.34 -21.38
C THR A 457 34.83 -0.92 -20.00
N VAL A 458 33.78 -0.42 -19.35
CA VAL A 458 33.29 -0.94 -18.07
C VAL A 458 31.78 -0.99 -18.09
N SER A 459 31.20 -2.08 -17.59
CA SER A 459 29.75 -2.27 -17.53
C SER A 459 29.29 -2.54 -16.11
N PHE A 460 28.24 -1.86 -15.66
CA PHE A 460 27.70 -2.01 -14.31
C PHE A 460 26.22 -1.59 -14.28
N ARG A 461 25.52 -1.99 -13.21
CA ARG A 461 24.16 -1.53 -12.94
C ARG A 461 24.22 -0.04 -12.57
N VAL A 462 23.51 0.81 -13.31
CA VAL A 462 23.60 2.27 -13.15
C VAL A 462 23.28 2.73 -11.72
N ALA A 463 22.36 2.05 -11.04
CA ALA A 463 22.03 2.32 -9.65
C ALA A 463 23.24 2.15 -8.71
N ASP A 464 23.93 1.01 -8.83
CA ASP A 464 25.04 0.64 -7.95
C ASP A 464 26.22 1.60 -8.14
N GLY A 465 26.49 1.99 -9.40
CA GLY A 465 27.63 2.85 -9.72
C GLY A 465 27.48 4.31 -9.34
N PHE A 466 26.25 4.82 -9.18
CA PHE A 466 26.02 6.24 -8.87
C PHE A 466 25.43 6.48 -7.47
N ARG A 467 25.15 5.43 -6.68
CA ARG A 467 24.46 5.53 -5.39
C ARG A 467 25.17 6.42 -4.36
N LYS A 468 26.51 6.40 -4.33
CA LYS A 468 27.31 7.12 -3.32
C LYS A 468 27.47 8.62 -3.60
N PHE A 469 27.42 9.03 -4.88
CA PHE A 469 27.71 10.41 -5.28
C PHE A 469 26.79 11.44 -4.62
N PRO A 470 25.46 11.23 -4.57
CA PRO A 470 24.56 12.17 -3.90
C PRO A 470 24.87 12.47 -2.44
N LEU A 471 25.26 11.43 -1.69
CA LEU A 471 25.59 11.56 -0.29
C LEU A 471 26.85 12.41 -0.13
N ASP A 472 27.89 12.12 -0.93
CA ASP A 472 29.16 12.84 -0.88
C ASP A 472 29.00 14.33 -1.19
N VAL A 473 28.26 14.66 -2.26
CA VAL A 473 27.98 16.06 -2.64
C VAL A 473 27.24 16.80 -1.53
N THR A 474 26.16 16.21 -1.02
CA THR A 474 25.31 16.87 -0.02
C THR A 474 26.05 17.02 1.31
N ALA A 475 26.72 15.96 1.76
CA ALA A 475 27.49 15.96 2.99
C ALA A 475 28.69 16.91 2.92
N SER A 476 29.39 16.99 1.78
CA SER A 476 30.51 17.94 1.61
C SER A 476 30.06 19.41 1.69
N ILE A 477 28.83 19.72 1.30
CA ILE A 477 28.27 21.07 1.47
C ILE A 477 27.96 21.36 2.94
N ILE A 478 27.46 20.39 3.69
CA ILE A 478 27.02 20.57 5.09
C ILE A 478 28.17 20.46 6.08
N TYR A 479 29.03 19.46 5.93
CA TYR A 479 30.15 19.13 6.81
C TYR A 479 31.49 19.70 6.35
N GLY A 480 31.57 20.24 5.13
CA GLY A 480 32.84 20.64 4.50
C GLY A 480 33.63 19.43 4.01
N THR A 481 34.93 19.62 3.75
CA THR A 481 35.82 18.52 3.34
C THR A 481 35.79 17.38 4.36
N MET A 482 35.58 16.16 3.88
CA MET A 482 35.56 14.94 4.70
C MET A 482 36.73 14.03 4.37
N THR A 483 37.27 13.35 5.39
CA THR A 483 38.23 12.25 5.23
C THR A 483 37.55 10.99 4.66
N ASN A 484 38.32 10.02 4.18
CA ASN A 484 37.75 8.76 3.69
C ASN A 484 37.00 8.01 4.81
N ALA A 485 37.57 7.95 6.02
CA ALA A 485 36.93 7.30 7.17
C ALA A 485 35.59 7.97 7.54
N GLU A 486 35.52 9.30 7.53
CA GLU A 486 34.26 10.02 7.78
C GLU A 486 33.20 9.73 6.71
N ARG A 487 33.60 9.53 5.45
CA ARG A 487 32.69 9.16 4.36
C ARG A 487 32.20 7.72 4.48
N ASP A 488 33.08 6.79 4.84
CA ASP A 488 32.73 5.38 5.01
C ASP A 488 31.79 5.16 6.20
N ASP A 489 32.04 5.87 7.31
CA ASP A 489 31.14 5.90 8.47
C ASP A 489 29.75 6.45 8.08
N LEU A 490 29.71 7.55 7.33
CA LEU A 490 28.46 8.16 6.87
C LEU A 490 27.70 7.23 5.92
N TRP A 491 28.41 6.51 5.04
CA TRP A 491 27.80 5.54 4.15
C TRP A 491 27.17 4.38 4.93
N THR A 492 27.87 3.87 5.95
CA THR A 492 27.34 2.83 6.85
C THR A 492 26.05 3.29 7.54
N LEU A 493 26.00 4.55 7.99
CA LEU A 493 24.80 5.15 8.58
C LEU A 493 23.67 5.30 7.55
N ALA A 494 24.00 5.71 6.32
CA ALA A 494 23.03 5.81 5.24
C ALA A 494 22.40 4.44 4.91
N GLU A 495 23.18 3.36 4.90
CA GLU A 495 22.66 2.00 4.70
C GLU A 495 21.72 1.57 5.82
N LYS A 496 22.07 1.84 7.09
CA LYS A 496 21.17 1.61 8.24
C LYS A 496 19.88 2.42 8.10
N ARG A 497 19.98 3.68 7.70
CA ARG A 497 18.84 4.57 7.48
C ARG A 497 17.93 4.10 6.33
N LEU A 498 18.49 3.58 5.25
CA LEU A 498 17.74 2.99 4.13
C LEU A 498 17.03 1.70 4.55
N ALA A 499 17.61 0.91 5.45
CA ALA A 499 16.96 -0.29 5.98
C ALA A 499 15.71 0.02 6.83
N LEU A 500 15.55 1.25 7.32
CA LEU A 500 14.40 1.69 8.13
C LEU A 500 13.18 2.12 7.29
N TRP A 501 13.38 2.45 6.01
CA TRP A 501 12.32 2.94 5.11
C TRP A 501 11.09 2.05 4.96
N PRO A 502 11.18 0.72 4.93
CA PRO A 502 9.98 -0.12 4.78
C PRO A 502 8.99 0.09 5.93
N PHE A 503 9.48 0.33 7.14
CA PHE A 503 8.65 0.50 8.34
C PHE A 503 7.88 1.82 8.36
N THR A 504 8.31 2.81 7.57
CA THR A 504 7.59 4.10 7.46
C THR A 504 6.39 4.03 6.51
N ILE A 505 6.40 3.10 5.54
CA ILE A 505 5.34 2.95 4.53
C ILE A 505 4.41 1.74 4.75
N LEU A 506 4.89 0.68 5.41
CA LEU A 506 4.11 -0.55 5.65
C LEU A 506 2.89 -0.31 6.57
N GLY A 507 2.95 0.66 7.47
CA GLY A 507 1.87 0.97 8.39
C GLY A 507 1.67 -0.09 9.48
N GLY A 508 0.43 -0.30 9.93
CA GLY A 508 0.11 -1.28 10.99
C GLY A 508 0.75 -0.91 12.35
N PRO A 509 1.44 -1.83 13.06
CA PRO A 509 2.02 -1.56 14.38
C PRO A 509 3.04 -0.41 14.35
N TYR A 510 3.77 -0.22 13.25
CA TYR A 510 4.75 0.87 13.08
C TYR A 510 4.12 2.27 13.10
N ARG A 511 2.79 2.38 12.96
CA ARG A 511 2.10 3.66 13.11
C ARG A 511 1.99 4.13 14.56
N PHE A 512 2.23 3.26 15.53
CA PHE A 512 2.01 3.51 16.94
C PHE A 512 3.28 3.25 17.76
N SER A 513 3.45 3.99 18.86
CA SER A 513 4.60 3.81 19.76
C SER A 513 4.63 2.43 20.42
N TRP A 514 3.46 1.85 20.71
CA TRP A 514 3.33 0.51 21.27
C TRP A 514 3.63 -0.63 20.28
N GLY A 515 3.84 -0.33 18.99
CA GLY A 515 4.20 -1.34 17.98
C GLY A 515 5.50 -2.09 18.29
N SER A 516 6.36 -1.52 19.14
CA SER A 516 7.57 -2.16 19.67
C SER A 516 7.32 -3.50 20.37
N TRP A 517 6.12 -3.72 20.93
CA TRP A 517 5.74 -5.00 21.54
C TRP A 517 5.62 -6.14 20.53
N PHE A 518 5.35 -5.82 19.26
CA PHE A 518 5.15 -6.80 18.19
C PHE A 518 6.41 -7.00 17.33
N ASP A 519 7.24 -5.97 17.20
CA ASP A 519 8.48 -6.02 16.43
C ASP A 519 9.62 -5.27 17.12
N ARG A 520 10.17 -5.89 18.16
CA ARG A 520 11.27 -5.32 18.94
C ARG A 520 12.54 -5.08 18.11
N LYS A 521 12.78 -5.89 17.07
CA LYS A 521 14.01 -5.80 16.25
C LYS A 521 14.04 -4.51 15.46
N SER A 522 12.96 -4.18 14.77
CA SER A 522 12.90 -2.97 13.93
C SER A 522 12.95 -1.69 14.76
N TYR A 523 12.36 -1.70 15.96
CA TYR A 523 12.46 -0.57 16.90
C TYR A 523 13.84 -0.46 17.55
N SER A 524 14.54 -1.58 17.80
CA SER A 524 15.95 -1.56 18.22
C SER A 524 16.83 -0.94 17.15
N LEU A 525 16.64 -1.33 15.88
CA LEU A 525 17.39 -0.78 14.75
C LEU A 525 17.17 0.73 14.61
N LEU A 526 15.94 1.21 14.80
CA LEU A 526 15.65 2.65 14.83
C LEU A 526 16.41 3.36 15.94
N ASN A 527 16.39 2.82 17.16
CA ASN A 527 17.09 3.41 18.30
C ASN A 527 18.62 3.40 18.12
N GLU A 528 19.18 2.30 17.63
CA GLU A 528 20.60 2.18 17.28
C GLU A 528 21.00 3.24 16.25
N TYR A 529 20.22 3.38 15.18
CA TYR A 529 20.43 4.42 14.18
C TYR A 529 20.39 5.83 14.79
N THR A 530 19.38 6.17 15.60
CA THR A 530 19.26 7.51 16.21
C THR A 530 20.46 7.85 17.09
N ILE A 531 20.96 6.88 17.86
CA ILE A 531 22.15 7.07 18.71
C ILE A 531 23.40 7.28 17.85
N GLU A 532 23.63 6.40 16.87
CA GLU A 532 24.83 6.49 16.03
C GLU A 532 24.82 7.73 15.13
N TRP A 533 23.66 8.14 14.62
CA TRP A 533 23.47 9.36 13.83
C TRP A 533 23.88 10.59 14.64
N ARG A 534 23.43 10.66 15.90
CA ARG A 534 23.85 11.74 16.80
C ARG A 534 25.35 11.71 17.05
N ASN A 535 25.91 10.56 17.44
CA ASN A 535 27.32 10.42 17.76
C ASN A 535 28.22 10.82 16.57
N TYR A 536 27.81 10.49 15.35
CA TYR A 536 28.51 10.90 14.14
C TYR A 536 28.52 12.43 13.99
N ASN A 537 27.35 13.08 14.10
CA ASN A 537 27.25 14.53 13.96
C ASN A 537 28.01 15.29 15.05
N ASP A 538 27.92 14.84 16.31
CA ASP A 538 28.63 15.44 17.44
C ASP A 538 30.16 15.42 17.19
N ARG A 539 30.69 14.26 16.77
CA ARG A 539 32.11 14.10 16.42
C ARG A 539 32.55 14.97 15.24
N ILE A 540 31.74 15.05 14.19
CA ILE A 540 32.04 15.90 13.04
C ILE A 540 32.12 17.37 13.47
N VAL A 541 31.15 17.85 14.25
CA VAL A 541 31.11 19.25 14.72
C VAL A 541 32.30 19.58 15.60
N GLU A 542 32.64 18.71 16.56
CA GLU A 542 33.85 18.85 17.39
C GLU A 542 35.11 18.98 16.53
N THR A 543 35.24 18.10 15.52
CA THR A 543 36.39 18.10 14.61
C THR A 543 36.46 19.40 13.78
N ARG A 544 35.32 19.89 13.28
CA ARG A 544 35.28 21.13 12.48
C ARG A 544 35.54 22.37 13.32
N ARG A 545 35.01 22.42 14.56
CA ARG A 545 35.30 23.47 15.54
C ARG A 545 36.78 23.51 15.90
N ALA A 546 37.37 22.35 16.21
CA ALA A 546 38.80 22.25 16.52
C ALA A 546 39.69 22.71 15.36
N SER A 547 39.23 22.50 14.12
CA SER A 547 39.93 22.94 12.91
C SER A 547 39.69 24.42 12.54
N GLY A 548 38.84 25.14 13.28
CA GLY A 548 38.47 26.54 13.00
C GLY A 548 37.63 26.73 11.73
N ILE A 549 37.07 25.66 11.16
CA ILE A 549 36.33 25.71 9.90
C ILE A 549 34.86 26.00 10.19
N LYS A 550 34.34 27.13 9.70
CA LYS A 550 32.91 27.46 9.79
C LYS A 550 32.13 26.79 8.67
N THR A 551 31.63 25.60 8.93
CA THR A 551 30.74 24.86 8.02
C THR A 551 29.27 25.05 8.42
N PRO A 552 28.31 24.78 7.51
CA PRO A 552 26.90 24.86 7.84
C PRO A 552 26.50 24.03 9.06
N VAL A 553 27.05 22.83 9.26
CA VAL A 553 26.73 22.01 10.44
C VAL A 553 27.08 22.72 11.75
N VAL A 554 28.22 23.43 11.80
CA VAL A 554 28.66 24.17 13.01
C VAL A 554 27.66 25.28 13.32
N LEU A 555 27.23 26.05 12.30
CA LEU A 555 26.26 27.13 12.49
C LEU A 555 24.89 26.64 12.99
N ILE A 556 24.45 25.47 12.50
CA ILE A 556 23.18 24.88 12.95
C ILE A 556 23.32 24.34 14.38
N TYR A 557 24.47 23.77 14.74
CA TYR A 557 24.76 23.35 16.12
C TYR A 557 24.88 24.53 17.09
N ASP A 558 25.47 25.65 16.67
CA ASP A 558 25.54 26.88 17.46
C ASP A 558 24.11 27.38 17.79
N ALA A 559 23.18 27.31 16.83
CA ALA A 559 21.77 27.66 17.06
C ALA A 559 21.07 26.68 18.03
N TYR A 560 21.41 25.39 17.99
CA TYR A 560 20.93 24.42 18.98
C TYR A 560 21.44 24.74 20.40
N GLU A 561 22.74 25.02 20.54
CA GLU A 561 23.36 25.36 21.84
C GLU A 561 22.86 26.70 22.39
N ALA A 562 22.48 27.64 21.51
CA ALA A 562 21.82 28.89 21.88
C ALA A 562 20.34 28.70 22.32
N GLY A 563 19.75 27.53 22.07
CA GLY A 563 18.35 27.22 22.39
C GLY A 563 17.33 27.63 21.33
N ASP A 564 17.77 28.02 20.13
CA ASP A 564 16.89 28.44 19.03
C ASP A 564 16.16 27.25 18.38
N ILE A 565 16.74 26.06 18.46
CA ILE A 565 16.16 24.80 17.96
C ILE A 565 16.38 23.67 18.97
N THR A 566 15.52 22.64 18.94
CA THR A 566 15.70 21.45 19.79
C THR A 566 16.66 20.46 19.15
N LEU A 567 17.17 19.51 19.94
CA LEU A 567 17.99 18.40 19.44
C LEU A 567 17.23 17.58 18.38
N GLU A 568 15.93 17.34 18.57
CA GLU A 568 15.11 16.65 17.58
C GLU A 568 15.02 17.43 16.27
N ASN A 569 14.88 18.77 16.33
CA ASN A 569 14.88 19.58 15.11
C ASN A 569 16.22 19.49 14.39
N LEU A 570 17.32 19.54 15.12
CA LEU A 570 18.67 19.41 14.58
C LEU A 570 18.86 18.04 13.90
N MET A 571 18.64 16.95 14.63
CA MET A 571 18.88 15.58 14.15
C MET A 571 17.97 15.22 12.97
N HIS A 572 16.66 15.50 13.07
CA HIS A 572 15.70 15.18 12.01
C HIS A 572 15.92 16.04 10.76
N SER A 573 16.30 17.32 10.91
CA SER A 573 16.57 18.18 9.75
C SER A 573 17.88 17.81 9.07
N LEU A 574 18.92 17.39 9.80
CA LEU A 574 20.15 16.88 9.20
C LEU A 574 19.90 15.55 8.47
N ASP A 575 19.09 14.64 9.04
CA ASP A 575 18.65 13.40 8.36
C ASP A 575 17.89 13.73 7.06
N GLU A 576 16.92 14.63 7.12
CA GLU A 576 16.18 15.08 5.94
C GLU A 576 17.11 15.64 4.86
N ILE A 577 17.97 16.58 5.23
CA ILE A 577 18.85 17.29 4.29
C ILE A 577 19.84 16.34 3.62
N ILE A 578 20.45 15.43 4.39
CA ILE A 578 21.59 14.63 3.92
C ILE A 578 21.12 13.28 3.36
N LEU A 579 20.25 12.58 4.07
CA LEU A 579 19.92 11.18 3.79
C LEU A 579 18.64 11.01 2.98
N THR A 580 17.63 11.87 3.18
CA THR A 580 16.41 11.82 2.34
C THR A 580 16.70 12.29 0.91
N ASN A 581 17.70 13.15 0.72
CA ASN A 581 18.15 13.60 -0.61
C ASN A 581 18.88 12.51 -1.41
N LEU A 582 19.36 11.44 -0.76
CA LEU A 582 20.08 10.34 -1.39
C LEU A 582 19.25 9.69 -2.50
N ASP A 583 18.07 9.15 -2.16
CA ASP A 583 17.21 8.44 -3.11
C ASP A 583 16.70 9.36 -4.24
N VAL A 584 16.40 10.62 -3.91
CA VAL A 584 15.88 11.61 -4.87
C VAL A 584 16.93 11.94 -5.95
N MET A 585 18.19 12.16 -5.56
CA MET A 585 19.24 12.47 -6.52
C MET A 585 19.72 11.22 -7.26
N VAL A 586 19.79 10.05 -6.62
CA VAL A 586 20.09 8.79 -7.32
C VAL A 586 19.03 8.53 -8.41
N HIS A 587 17.75 8.73 -8.11
CA HIS A 587 16.68 8.68 -9.09
C HIS A 587 16.94 9.61 -10.28
N ALA A 588 17.18 10.90 -10.02
CA ALA A 588 17.40 11.88 -11.07
C ALA A 588 18.63 11.56 -11.94
N ILE A 589 19.73 11.11 -11.33
CA ILE A 589 20.97 10.74 -12.02
C ILE A 589 20.75 9.52 -12.91
N THR A 590 20.21 8.44 -12.34
CA THR A 590 20.05 7.16 -13.04
C THR A 590 19.10 7.29 -14.24
N TRP A 591 18.00 8.05 -14.09
CA TRP A 591 17.09 8.35 -15.20
C TRP A 591 17.70 9.31 -16.23
N ALA A 592 18.48 10.32 -15.82
CA ALA A 592 19.17 11.19 -16.76
C ALA A 592 20.14 10.38 -17.63
N ILE A 593 20.95 9.53 -17.01
CA ILE A 593 21.91 8.65 -17.71
C ILE A 593 21.17 7.71 -18.67
N LYS A 594 20.09 7.05 -18.22
CA LYS A 594 19.29 6.17 -19.08
C LYS A 594 18.74 6.92 -20.28
N ASN A 595 18.05 8.04 -20.06
CA ASN A 595 17.43 8.83 -21.12
C ASN A 595 18.46 9.34 -22.14
N ILE A 596 19.62 9.80 -21.68
CA ILE A 596 20.72 10.25 -22.54
C ILE A 596 21.34 9.05 -23.30
N ALA A 597 21.49 7.90 -22.65
CA ALA A 597 22.06 6.70 -23.28
C ALA A 597 21.16 6.15 -24.41
N GLU A 598 19.84 6.22 -24.26
CA GLU A 598 18.85 5.82 -25.27
C GLU A 598 18.79 6.79 -26.46
N ASN A 599 19.05 8.08 -26.21
CA ASN A 599 18.92 9.13 -27.22
C ASN A 599 20.29 9.56 -27.74
N LYS A 600 20.83 8.83 -28.72
CA LYS A 600 22.20 9.07 -29.27
C LYS A 600 22.42 10.48 -29.79
N LYS A 601 21.40 11.08 -30.43
CA LYS A 601 21.46 12.47 -30.88
C LYS A 601 21.63 13.44 -29.71
N VAL A 602 20.83 13.27 -28.65
CA VAL A 602 20.92 14.10 -27.44
C VAL A 602 22.29 13.93 -26.77
N GLN A 603 22.80 12.70 -26.69
CA GLN A 603 24.13 12.43 -26.13
C GLN A 603 25.24 13.13 -26.90
N GLN A 604 25.17 13.12 -28.24
CA GLN A 604 26.13 13.81 -29.09
C GLN A 604 26.05 15.34 -28.91
N GLU A 605 24.85 15.92 -29.00
CA GLU A 605 24.64 17.37 -28.82
C GLU A 605 25.10 17.85 -27.43
N LEU A 606 24.84 17.07 -26.38
CA LEU A 606 25.38 17.34 -25.05
C LEU A 606 26.90 17.26 -25.01
N GLY A 607 27.49 16.23 -25.62
CA GLY A 607 28.94 16.08 -25.71
C GLY A 607 29.60 17.28 -26.39
N ASP A 608 29.05 17.73 -27.52
CA ASP A 608 29.52 18.88 -28.28
C ASP A 608 29.35 20.20 -27.50
N GLU A 609 28.20 20.40 -26.84
CA GLU A 609 27.95 21.60 -26.00
C GLU A 609 28.91 21.62 -24.79
N ILE A 610 29.15 20.48 -24.14
CA ILE A 610 30.07 20.35 -23.02
C ILE A 610 31.50 20.65 -23.46
N ASP A 611 31.95 20.06 -24.57
CA ASP A 611 33.30 20.26 -25.10
C ASP A 611 33.54 21.74 -25.46
N ALA A 612 32.55 22.41 -26.05
CA ALA A 612 32.63 23.83 -26.40
C ALA A 612 32.68 24.79 -25.19
N ASN A 613 32.20 24.35 -24.03
CA ASN A 613 32.12 25.17 -22.81
C ASN A 613 33.10 24.72 -21.71
N TRP A 614 33.99 23.77 -22.00
CA TRP A 614 34.85 23.13 -20.99
C TRP A 614 35.76 24.12 -20.24
N ASP A 615 36.36 25.08 -20.96
CA ASP A 615 37.22 26.11 -20.37
C ASP A 615 36.48 27.06 -19.41
N ARG A 616 35.14 27.07 -19.46
CA ARG A 616 34.26 27.89 -18.61
C ARG A 616 33.25 27.01 -17.86
N LEU A 617 33.66 25.80 -17.48
CA LEU A 617 32.80 24.77 -16.89
C LEU A 617 31.95 25.27 -15.72
N HIS A 618 32.50 26.07 -14.80
CA HIS A 618 31.76 26.60 -13.65
C HIS A 618 30.63 27.56 -14.05
N GLU A 619 30.88 28.45 -15.02
CA GLU A 619 29.86 29.35 -15.56
C GLU A 619 28.78 28.53 -16.28
N TYR A 620 29.20 27.58 -17.10
CA TYR A 620 28.33 26.69 -17.87
C TYR A 620 27.41 25.85 -16.98
N ILE A 621 27.95 25.20 -15.94
CA ILE A 621 27.15 24.43 -14.96
C ILE A 621 26.18 25.35 -14.22
N SER A 622 26.49 26.63 -14.02
CA SER A 622 25.59 27.56 -13.29
C SER A 622 24.41 28.04 -14.13
N LYS A 623 24.51 28.02 -15.46
CA LYS A 623 23.45 28.47 -16.37
C LYS A 623 22.19 27.59 -16.33
N SER A 624 21.06 28.21 -16.66
CA SER A 624 19.73 27.60 -16.73
C SER A 624 19.13 27.58 -18.13
N ASP A 625 19.84 28.08 -19.14
CA ASP A 625 19.41 28.15 -20.53
C ASP A 625 20.15 27.18 -21.45
N THR A 626 21.13 26.44 -20.92
CA THR A 626 21.95 25.45 -21.66
C THR A 626 21.17 24.17 -21.99
N TYR A 627 21.61 23.45 -23.02
CA TYR A 627 21.04 22.16 -23.39
C TYR A 627 21.23 21.11 -22.27
N LEU A 628 22.34 21.17 -21.53
CA LEU A 628 22.56 20.39 -20.30
C LEU A 628 21.50 20.68 -19.23
N HIS A 629 21.18 21.95 -18.95
CA HIS A 629 20.13 22.27 -17.98
C HIS A 629 18.76 21.80 -18.44
N ARG A 630 18.44 21.99 -19.72
CA ARG A 630 17.17 21.52 -20.29
C ARG A 630 17.06 20.00 -20.26
N SER A 631 18.16 19.27 -20.43
CA SER A 631 18.20 17.80 -20.34
C SER A 631 17.95 17.32 -18.91
N PHE A 632 18.50 18.02 -17.91
CA PHE A 632 18.18 17.81 -16.51
C PHE A 632 16.68 18.07 -16.21
N MET A 633 16.15 19.19 -16.68
CA MET A 633 14.74 19.54 -16.48
C MET A 633 13.78 18.56 -17.18
N GLU A 634 14.09 18.13 -18.40
CA GLU A 634 13.29 17.15 -19.14
C GLU A 634 13.30 15.77 -18.48
N THR A 635 14.44 15.39 -17.90
CA THR A 635 14.53 14.16 -17.10
C THR A 635 13.55 14.19 -15.94
N LEU A 636 13.58 15.25 -15.13
CA LEU A 636 12.70 15.38 -13.95
C LEU A 636 11.23 15.61 -14.32
N ARG A 637 10.97 16.20 -15.50
CA ARG A 637 9.62 16.32 -16.04
C ARG A 637 9.04 14.93 -16.33
N LEU A 638 9.78 14.11 -17.09
CA LEU A 638 9.35 12.76 -17.45
C LEU A 638 9.37 11.79 -16.27
N GLN A 639 10.38 11.89 -15.41
CA GLN A 639 10.64 11.01 -14.28
C GLN A 639 10.65 11.84 -12.99
N PRO A 640 9.47 12.24 -12.47
CA PRO A 640 9.41 12.92 -11.20
C PRO A 640 9.72 11.93 -10.05
N PRO A 641 10.61 12.26 -9.10
CA PRO A 641 10.97 11.39 -7.98
C PRO A 641 9.77 10.99 -7.09
N ALA A 642 8.77 11.86 -7.01
CA ALA A 642 7.51 11.59 -6.31
C ALA A 642 6.35 11.83 -7.27
N VAL A 643 5.57 10.77 -7.56
CA VAL A 643 4.38 10.87 -8.43
C VAL A 643 3.28 11.68 -7.75
N PHE A 644 3.06 11.44 -6.46
CA PHE A 644 2.25 12.29 -5.62
C PHE A 644 3.19 13.03 -4.67
N ASN A 645 3.09 14.36 -4.61
CA ASN A 645 3.92 15.13 -3.69
C ASN A 645 3.56 14.82 -2.22
N ILE A 646 4.44 15.24 -1.30
CA ILE A 646 4.09 15.32 0.12
C ILE A 646 3.09 16.47 0.24
N GLY A 647 1.84 16.13 0.57
CA GLY A 647 0.72 17.05 0.50
C GLY A 647 0.87 18.28 1.41
N GLU A 648 0.17 19.33 1.04
CA GLU A 648 0.10 20.59 1.77
C GLU A 648 -1.33 20.85 2.24
N THR A 649 -1.48 21.64 3.30
CA THR A 649 -2.79 22.06 3.80
C THR A 649 -2.96 23.55 3.59
N SER A 650 -4.19 23.99 3.31
CA SER A 650 -4.54 25.41 3.29
C SER A 650 -5.52 25.73 4.42
N PRO A 651 -5.37 26.85 5.15
CA PRO A 651 -6.34 27.27 6.16
C PRO A 651 -7.62 27.85 5.55
N SER A 652 -7.68 28.04 4.22
CA SER A 652 -8.86 28.49 3.51
C SER A 652 -9.59 27.34 2.83
N VAL A 653 -10.90 27.48 2.63
CA VAL A 653 -11.69 26.55 1.81
C VAL A 653 -11.23 26.66 0.36
N LYS A 654 -10.92 25.52 -0.26
CA LYS A 654 -10.54 25.45 -1.68
C LYS A 654 -11.65 24.83 -2.52
N THR A 655 -11.88 25.38 -3.71
CA THR A 655 -12.93 24.88 -4.61
C THR A 655 -12.32 24.33 -5.87
N PHE A 656 -12.50 23.03 -6.13
CA PHE A 656 -12.03 22.36 -7.34
C PHE A 656 -13.21 21.73 -8.07
N ASN A 657 -13.61 22.31 -9.21
CA ASN A 657 -14.78 21.85 -9.99
C ASN A 657 -16.08 21.66 -9.17
N GLY A 658 -16.30 22.53 -8.18
CA GLY A 658 -17.45 22.48 -7.27
C GLY A 658 -17.29 21.56 -6.06
N ILE A 659 -16.17 20.84 -5.93
CA ILE A 659 -15.78 20.16 -4.68
C ILE A 659 -15.21 21.21 -3.73
N LEU A 660 -15.79 21.35 -2.55
CA LEU A 660 -15.37 22.31 -1.52
C LEU A 660 -14.50 21.58 -0.49
N VAL A 661 -13.18 21.74 -0.56
CA VAL A 661 -12.22 21.12 0.36
C VAL A 661 -12.21 21.87 1.68
N GLU A 662 -12.32 21.13 2.78
CA GLU A 662 -12.32 21.67 4.13
C GLU A 662 -10.95 22.30 4.49
N PRO A 663 -10.94 23.39 5.29
CA PRO A 663 -9.70 23.95 5.79
C PRO A 663 -8.84 22.90 6.49
N ASN A 664 -7.54 22.98 6.26
CA ASN A 664 -6.52 22.08 6.78
C ASN A 664 -6.64 20.62 6.33
N THR A 665 -7.45 20.32 5.31
CA THR A 665 -7.39 19.03 4.62
C THR A 665 -6.17 19.00 3.72
N MET A 666 -5.46 17.87 3.69
CA MET A 666 -4.26 17.72 2.87
C MET A 666 -4.61 17.61 1.40
N VAL A 667 -3.92 18.39 0.58
CA VAL A 667 -4.03 18.40 -0.87
C VAL A 667 -2.70 17.95 -1.46
N LEU A 668 -2.78 16.96 -2.33
CA LEU A 668 -1.66 16.36 -3.04
C LEU A 668 -1.74 16.77 -4.50
N VAL A 669 -0.59 17.04 -5.10
CA VAL A 669 -0.46 17.26 -6.53
C VAL A 669 -0.01 15.94 -7.15
N ASP A 670 -0.77 15.46 -8.13
CA ASP A 670 -0.28 14.44 -9.06
C ASP A 670 0.73 15.08 -10.01
N VAL A 671 2.01 14.95 -9.66
CA VAL A 671 3.13 15.56 -10.38
C VAL A 671 3.25 14.98 -11.78
N LEU A 672 2.93 13.69 -11.95
CA LEU A 672 2.98 13.04 -13.26
C LEU A 672 1.89 13.57 -14.19
N ALA A 673 0.68 13.83 -13.65
CA ALA A 673 -0.39 14.50 -14.40
C ALA A 673 0.06 15.88 -14.90
N ILE A 674 0.65 16.70 -14.03
CA ILE A 674 1.09 18.06 -14.37
C ILE A 674 2.26 18.07 -15.35
N ASN A 675 3.26 17.21 -15.12
CA ASN A 675 4.50 17.25 -15.88
C ASN A 675 4.44 16.52 -17.23
N VAL A 676 3.57 15.50 -17.35
CA VAL A 676 3.55 14.63 -18.53
C VAL A 676 2.20 14.66 -19.25
N ARG A 677 1.08 14.52 -18.53
CA ARG A 677 -0.24 14.38 -19.17
C ARG A 677 -0.96 15.70 -19.42
N ASN A 678 -0.45 16.80 -18.86
CA ASN A 678 -0.97 18.13 -19.11
C ASN A 678 -0.87 18.49 -20.61
N PRO A 679 -1.98 18.89 -21.26
CA PRO A 679 -2.00 19.25 -22.68
C PRO A 679 -0.98 20.32 -23.09
N PHE A 680 -0.50 21.14 -22.14
CA PHE A 680 0.59 22.10 -22.35
C PHE A 680 1.84 21.47 -23.00
N TRP A 681 2.13 20.20 -22.73
CA TRP A 681 3.33 19.52 -23.21
C TRP A 681 3.22 18.93 -24.61
N GLY A 682 2.04 19.01 -25.25
CA GLY A 682 1.79 18.51 -26.61
C GLY A 682 1.58 16.99 -26.68
N SER A 683 1.36 16.47 -27.89
CA SER A 683 1.14 15.03 -28.14
C SER A 683 2.39 14.17 -27.95
N ASP A 684 3.57 14.79 -27.96
CA ASP A 684 4.88 14.17 -27.75
C ASP A 684 5.35 14.26 -26.29
N SER A 685 4.42 14.44 -25.34
CA SER A 685 4.76 14.75 -23.95
C SER A 685 5.51 13.65 -23.22
N GLU A 686 5.47 12.41 -23.71
CA GLU A 686 6.20 11.27 -23.16
C GLU A 686 7.61 11.10 -23.76
N GLU A 687 7.93 11.82 -24.84
CA GLU A 687 9.24 11.77 -25.48
C GLU A 687 10.28 12.59 -24.71
N PHE A 688 11.49 12.04 -24.55
CA PHE A 688 12.63 12.76 -23.98
C PHE A 688 13.20 13.75 -25.01
N ARG A 689 12.75 15.00 -24.93
CA ARG A 689 13.16 16.07 -25.86
C ARG A 689 13.57 17.34 -25.12
N PRO A 690 14.85 17.47 -24.71
CA PRO A 690 15.34 18.65 -23.99
C PRO A 690 15.11 19.98 -24.72
N SER A 691 15.16 19.99 -26.06
CA SER A 691 14.92 21.19 -26.86
C SER A 691 13.51 21.79 -26.68
N ARG A 692 12.54 21.06 -26.09
CA ARG A 692 11.20 21.61 -25.83
C ARG A 692 11.22 22.85 -24.94
N PHE A 693 12.21 22.95 -24.05
CA PHE A 693 12.34 24.07 -23.13
C PHE A 693 12.89 25.34 -23.77
N GLU A 694 13.39 25.29 -25.02
CA GLU A 694 14.04 26.42 -25.70
C GLU A 694 13.15 27.66 -25.81
N ASN A 695 11.89 27.43 -26.17
CA ASN A 695 10.96 28.50 -26.53
C ASN A 695 9.86 28.71 -25.47
N ILE A 696 10.01 28.10 -24.29
CA ILE A 696 9.03 28.20 -23.20
C ILE A 696 9.49 29.29 -22.23
N LYS A 697 8.63 30.28 -21.99
CA LYS A 697 8.95 31.32 -21.00
C LYS A 697 8.85 30.75 -19.58
N PRO A 698 9.72 31.18 -18.65
CA PRO A 698 9.63 30.74 -17.25
C PRO A 698 8.25 31.00 -16.60
N THR A 699 7.55 32.04 -17.03
CA THR A 699 6.18 32.35 -16.56
C THR A 699 5.18 31.29 -16.96
N ASP A 700 5.34 30.67 -18.12
CA ASP A 700 4.44 29.65 -18.66
C ASP A 700 4.64 28.32 -17.92
N LEU A 701 5.82 28.08 -17.35
CA LEU A 701 6.11 26.87 -16.57
C LEU A 701 5.48 26.89 -15.18
N ARG A 702 5.13 28.05 -14.61
CA ARG A 702 4.80 28.22 -13.18
C ARG A 702 3.73 27.28 -12.63
N TYR A 703 2.79 26.78 -13.44
CA TYR A 703 1.78 25.79 -13.03
C TYR A 703 1.75 24.56 -13.95
N ASN A 704 2.59 24.55 -14.98
CA ASN A 704 2.68 23.46 -15.95
C ASN A 704 3.83 22.50 -15.63
N ILE A 705 4.68 22.83 -14.63
CA ILE A 705 5.74 21.96 -14.13
C ILE A 705 5.79 21.97 -12.60
N ALA A 706 5.78 20.79 -11.98
CA ALA A 706 5.64 20.57 -10.53
C ALA A 706 6.78 19.73 -9.93
N ILE A 707 8.02 19.95 -10.37
CA ILE A 707 9.18 19.13 -9.95
C ILE A 707 9.64 19.44 -8.51
N PHE A 708 9.72 20.72 -8.15
CA PHE A 708 10.33 21.18 -6.89
C PHE A 708 9.31 21.76 -5.91
N GLY A 709 8.00 21.52 -6.12
CA GLY A 709 6.93 22.17 -5.37
C GLY A 709 6.72 23.64 -5.72
N PHE A 710 5.84 24.31 -4.97
CA PHE A 710 5.38 25.67 -5.26
C PHE A 710 5.49 26.61 -4.05
N GLY A 711 5.50 27.91 -4.33
CA GLY A 711 5.42 28.96 -3.32
C GLY A 711 6.55 28.95 -2.30
N SER A 712 6.20 29.25 -1.05
CA SER A 712 7.14 29.35 0.08
C SER A 712 7.72 28.00 0.51
N ARG A 713 7.09 26.89 0.07
CA ARG A 713 7.43 25.49 0.36
C ARG A 713 8.23 24.81 -0.75
N LYS A 714 8.69 25.58 -1.76
CA LYS A 714 9.56 25.08 -2.84
C LYS A 714 10.84 24.46 -2.26
N CYS A 715 11.26 23.33 -2.82
CA CYS A 715 12.41 22.55 -2.38
C CYS A 715 13.68 23.42 -2.30
N PRO A 716 14.33 23.55 -1.12
CA PRO A 716 15.59 24.29 -1.00
C PRO A 716 16.75 23.58 -1.70
N GLY A 717 16.73 22.24 -1.73
CA GLY A 717 17.78 21.42 -2.34
C GLY A 717 17.86 21.48 -3.87
N GLN A 718 16.93 22.16 -4.55
CA GLN A 718 16.88 22.20 -6.03
C GLN A 718 18.17 22.71 -6.66
N TYR A 719 18.85 23.66 -6.02
CA TYR A 719 20.08 24.25 -6.55
C TYR A 719 21.28 23.32 -6.37
N ILE A 720 21.35 22.59 -5.25
CA ILE A 720 22.37 21.55 -5.02
C ILE A 720 22.19 20.42 -6.04
N ALA A 721 20.95 19.92 -6.19
CA ALA A 721 20.65 18.87 -7.13
C ALA A 721 20.99 19.28 -8.56
N ALA A 722 20.56 20.48 -8.99
CA ALA A 722 20.86 20.98 -10.32
C ALA A 722 22.37 21.15 -10.55
N GLN A 723 23.12 21.75 -9.62
CA GLN A 723 24.56 21.96 -9.75
C GLN A 723 25.32 20.64 -9.75
N GLY A 724 25.05 19.75 -8.78
CA GLY A 724 25.73 18.47 -8.63
C GLY A 724 25.46 17.51 -9.79
N ILE A 725 24.21 17.40 -10.25
CA ILE A 725 23.86 16.51 -11.37
C ILE A 725 24.42 17.05 -12.69
N LYS A 726 24.37 18.36 -12.93
CA LYS A 726 24.98 18.96 -14.12
C LYS A 726 26.50 18.76 -14.13
N ALA A 727 27.17 18.94 -13.00
CA ALA A 727 28.60 18.68 -12.87
C ALA A 727 28.96 17.21 -13.16
N LEU A 728 28.19 16.28 -12.59
CA LEU A 728 28.35 14.84 -12.82
C LEU A 728 28.18 14.49 -14.30
N LEU A 729 27.09 14.94 -14.93
CA LEU A 729 26.81 14.66 -16.34
C LEU A 729 27.87 15.28 -17.27
N ALA A 730 28.35 16.49 -16.96
CA ALA A 730 29.40 17.14 -17.74
C ALA A 730 30.69 16.31 -17.75
N HIS A 731 31.17 15.90 -16.57
CA HIS A 731 32.37 15.06 -16.46
C HIS A 731 32.18 13.67 -17.06
N LEU A 732 31.02 13.05 -16.83
CA LEU A 732 30.70 11.72 -17.34
C LEU A 732 30.69 11.70 -18.88
N LEU A 733 29.99 12.64 -19.51
CA LEU A 733 29.87 12.73 -20.98
C LEU A 733 31.13 13.26 -21.66
N ARG A 734 31.97 14.02 -20.94
CA ARG A 734 33.30 14.41 -21.42
C ARG A 734 34.21 13.20 -21.57
N ARG A 735 34.17 12.28 -20.60
CA ARG A 735 35.09 11.13 -20.51
C ARG A 735 34.58 9.90 -21.27
N TYR A 736 33.28 9.67 -21.25
CA TYR A 736 32.68 8.42 -21.70
C TYR A 736 31.54 8.63 -22.68
N LYS A 737 31.45 7.71 -23.64
CA LYS A 737 30.22 7.39 -24.35
C LYS A 737 29.43 6.37 -23.53
N ILE A 738 28.12 6.55 -23.44
CA ILE A 738 27.22 5.72 -22.64
C ILE A 738 26.29 4.93 -23.55
N ASP A 739 26.34 3.61 -23.44
CA ASP A 739 25.48 2.66 -24.15
C ASP A 739 24.71 1.78 -23.16
N ILE A 740 23.51 1.32 -23.52
CA ILE A 740 22.74 0.35 -22.73
C ILE A 740 22.99 -1.05 -23.30
N VAL A 741 23.51 -1.96 -22.47
CA VAL A 741 23.88 -3.33 -22.89
C VAL A 741 22.71 -4.29 -22.78
N THR A 742 21.88 -4.11 -21.75
CA THR A 742 20.70 -4.94 -21.55
C THR A 742 19.66 -4.16 -20.77
N GLU A 743 18.47 -4.07 -21.34
CA GLU A 743 17.28 -3.82 -20.54
C GLU A 743 16.90 -5.14 -19.88
N ARG A 744 17.01 -5.22 -18.54
CA ARG A 744 16.09 -6.14 -17.87
C ARG A 744 14.71 -5.56 -18.15
N LYS A 745 13.85 -6.32 -18.85
CA LYS A 745 12.42 -6.00 -18.96
C LYS A 745 12.00 -5.45 -17.61
N GLU A 746 11.41 -4.25 -17.61
CA GLU A 746 10.71 -3.73 -16.44
C GLU A 746 9.92 -4.91 -15.87
N LYS A 747 10.39 -5.45 -14.75
CA LYS A 747 9.57 -6.37 -14.00
C LYS A 747 8.42 -5.49 -13.58
N THR A 748 7.29 -5.59 -14.28
CA THR A 748 5.99 -5.25 -13.74
C THR A 748 6.00 -5.67 -12.28
N GLU A 749 6.08 -4.66 -11.40
CA GLU A 749 5.80 -4.72 -9.97
C GLU A 749 6.12 -6.09 -9.33
N ARG A 750 7.41 -6.41 -9.10
CA ARG A 750 7.84 -7.36 -8.02
C ARG A 750 9.35 -7.56 -7.98
N SER A 751 10.02 -6.56 -7.44
CA SER A 751 10.98 -6.66 -6.33
C SER A 751 11.70 -5.33 -6.28
N ALA A 752 11.06 -4.28 -5.76
CA ALA A 752 11.84 -3.31 -5.01
C ALA A 752 12.67 -4.16 -4.04
N GLU A 753 14.01 -4.08 -4.11
CA GLU A 753 14.78 -4.42 -2.93
C GLU A 753 14.08 -3.71 -1.78
N LYS A 754 13.71 -4.48 -0.75
CA LYS A 754 12.61 -4.11 0.16
C LYS A 754 12.73 -2.71 0.78
N SER A 755 13.90 -2.07 0.71
CA SER A 755 14.30 -0.75 1.20
C SER A 755 13.97 0.46 0.31
N GLU A 756 13.68 0.33 -0.99
CA GLU A 756 13.61 1.49 -1.90
C GLU A 756 12.19 1.99 -2.17
N VAL A 757 11.93 3.25 -1.83
CA VAL A 757 10.61 3.92 -1.90
C VAL A 757 10.47 4.79 -3.16
N ILE A 758 11.59 5.26 -3.73
CA ILE A 758 11.65 6.06 -4.95
C ILE A 758 12.18 5.18 -6.10
N PRO A 759 11.48 5.08 -7.24
CA PRO A 759 11.86 4.15 -8.31
C PRO A 759 13.08 4.63 -9.09
N ILE A 760 14.21 3.96 -8.98
CA ILE A 760 15.44 4.24 -9.74
C ILE A 760 15.48 3.49 -11.08
N ALA A 761 16.25 3.98 -12.05
CA ALA A 761 16.41 3.27 -13.33
C ALA A 761 17.26 2.00 -13.14
N ASP A 762 16.73 0.83 -13.54
CA ASP A 762 17.40 -0.47 -13.39
C ASP A 762 17.94 -1.00 -14.73
N VAL A 763 18.98 -0.34 -15.24
CA VAL A 763 19.64 -0.71 -16.51
C VAL A 763 21.12 -1.00 -16.29
N ILE A 764 21.68 -1.87 -17.14
CA ILE A 764 23.13 -2.06 -17.23
C ILE A 764 23.64 -1.10 -18.30
N VAL A 765 24.50 -0.17 -17.88
CA VAL A 765 25.18 0.76 -18.77
C VAL A 765 26.60 0.27 -19.05
N GLN A 766 27.06 0.51 -20.26
CA GLN A 766 28.46 0.38 -20.66
C GLN A 766 29.02 1.77 -20.91
N LEU A 767 30.09 2.09 -20.19
CA LEU A 767 30.88 3.28 -20.42
C LEU A 767 32.06 2.91 -21.33
N THR A 768 32.21 3.63 -22.44
CA THR A 768 33.34 3.50 -23.37
C THR A 768 34.11 4.80 -23.37
N SER A 769 35.42 4.77 -23.13
CA SER A 769 36.27 5.99 -23.15
C SER A 769 36.19 6.70 -24.51
N ARG A 770 36.02 8.03 -24.55
CA ARG A 770 35.91 8.79 -25.82
C ARG A 770 37.21 8.87 -26.61
N ASP A 771 38.38 9.03 -25.96
CA ASP A 771 39.75 8.61 -26.34
C ASP A 771 40.79 9.36 -25.47
N PHE A 772 41.84 8.63 -25.05
CA PHE A 772 43.07 8.95 -24.29
C PHE A 772 43.02 10.01 -23.16
N VAL A 773 42.82 9.52 -21.92
CA VAL A 773 43.53 10.07 -20.75
C VAL A 773 44.65 9.07 -20.44
N GLU A 774 45.90 9.46 -20.69
CA GLU A 774 47.06 8.85 -20.02
C GLU A 774 46.91 9.15 -18.53
N LEU A 775 46.45 8.17 -17.76
CA LEU A 775 46.55 8.21 -16.31
C LEU A 775 47.98 7.77 -15.97
N TYR A 776 48.81 8.74 -15.55
CA TYR A 776 50.13 8.53 -14.97
C TYR A 776 50.06 7.84 -13.61
#